data_AF-A0A7X7YEW8-F1
#
_entry.id   AF-A0A7X7YEW8-F1
#
_cell.length_a   1.000
_cell.length_b   1.000
_cell.length_c   1.000
_cell.angle_alpha   90.00
_cell.angle_beta   90.00
_cell.angle_gamma   90.00
#
_symmetry.space_group_name_H-M   'P 1'
#
loop_
_entity.id
_entity.type
_entity.pdbx_description
1 polymer ?
#
loop_
_entity_poly.entity_id
_entity_poly.type
_entity_poly.pdbx_seq_one_letter_code
_entity_poly.pdbx_strand_id
1 'polypeptide(L)'
;MKALRVAAVGSRMVRGAHPMMRMIGSASALCIGLASTALAATLQVGPGRTYTSLQQVVGLVNPGDVVEVDGNFTYPGGVTFTRAGEAAKPITIRGIRVSGNRPVLSGGTNTVAFTTPWPYTGPGADHYVFEGFDVTGGTARCIFHQANNLTIRDVVVHDCPAQGILGADEGSGSLLLEYTEVHHCGNGTSQHQIYMATDEVHYPGSVFRMQHCYVHDGNGGNNVKSRAERNEIYYNWIEGAFYHELELIGPDGGDGGNPALEREDSDVVGNVLFKRNTFYVVRVGGDGTGETNGRYRFVNNTFLCGSSAAFRIFDGIESIEMHNNVFHREGGAVTVTRTAEASWVAGEQIAGSRNWVLSGASAVPTQWTGTVYGTDPGFWDLAANDLRPAAGSPLLDEGTSAPSGPPGYPFPAPLFPPAKHPPMHQVQAPGTAAPRPSAGDIDIGAFELAGWSVVSIAVDEASHTPGSSDQNGVLEPGEQVRVAPLWHNDTTGVVALTGVASAFGGPGGAIYTLLDGIADYGTVAAGADGGCVANPYAIGLSTPTTRPAPHWDATFVETLSTGVVKTWTVHIGDSFADVPRSHWAYRFIETIFHNEVTAGCGGEPLRYCPGATLTRAEMAVLLLMAKHGSGYVPPPATGLVFGDVPADHWAGGFIEALVAEGISSGCAPAMYCPGNPITRAEMAVFLLMAEHGSDYVPPASTGLVFGDVPIDHWAGDFIEQLAAEGITSGCAPTLFCPDGIVTRAEMAVFLSATFGLELNH
;
A
#
# COMPACT_ATOMS: atom_id res chain seq x y z
N MET A 1 -38.97 -11.53 -52.43
CA MET A 1 -38.81 -12.31 -53.68
C MET A 1 -38.61 -11.36 -54.86
N LYS A 2 -37.58 -11.61 -55.72
CA LYS A 2 -37.32 -11.08 -57.10
C LYS A 2 -37.41 -9.55 -57.32
N ALA A 3 -36.30 -8.81 -57.49
CA ALA A 3 -35.40 -8.65 -58.65
C ALA A 3 -35.93 -7.72 -59.78
N LEU A 4 -35.16 -6.65 -60.11
CA LEU A 4 -34.95 -5.98 -61.42
C LEU A 4 -33.95 -4.80 -61.16
N ARG A 5 -32.67 -4.76 -61.58
CA ARG A 5 -31.96 -4.64 -62.88
C ARG A 5 -32.18 -3.35 -63.74
N VAL A 6 -31.07 -2.59 -63.87
CA VAL A 6 -30.50 -1.91 -65.08
C VAL A 6 -31.19 -0.55 -65.44
N ALA A 7 -30.54 0.56 -65.85
CA ALA A 7 -29.34 0.79 -66.66
C ALA A 7 -28.71 2.19 -66.48
N ALA A 8 -27.44 2.29 -66.91
CA ALA A 8 -26.62 3.50 -67.08
C ALA A 8 -26.70 4.10 -68.50
N VAL A 9 -26.35 5.38 -68.68
CA VAL A 9 -25.69 6.02 -69.87
C VAL A 9 -25.20 7.42 -69.38
N GLY A 10 -24.04 8.01 -69.71
CA GLY A 10 -22.93 7.70 -70.60
C GLY A 10 -22.46 8.95 -71.38
N SER A 11 -21.13 9.06 -71.59
CA SER A 11 -20.39 9.80 -72.66
C SER A 11 -20.18 11.32 -72.48
N ARG A 12 -19.09 11.99 -72.94
CA ARG A 12 -17.94 11.68 -73.84
C ARG A 12 -16.96 12.89 -73.83
N MET A 13 -15.64 12.72 -73.95
CA MET A 13 -14.71 13.19 -75.02
C MET A 13 -13.31 13.50 -74.42
N VAL A 14 -12.13 13.50 -75.08
CA VAL A 14 -11.52 12.94 -76.31
C VAL A 14 -9.99 13.22 -76.25
N ARG A 15 -9.17 12.19 -76.61
CA ARG A 15 -7.84 12.11 -77.29
C ARG A 15 -6.57 12.90 -76.86
N GLY A 16 -5.44 12.16 -76.92
CA GLY A 16 -4.12 12.61 -77.38
C GLY A 16 -2.95 11.66 -77.01
N ALA A 17 -2.65 10.63 -77.83
CA ALA A 17 -1.39 10.42 -78.58
C ALA A 17 -0.15 9.89 -77.80
N HIS A 18 0.38 8.73 -78.23
CA HIS A 18 1.68 8.14 -77.83
C HIS A 18 2.82 8.61 -78.78
N PRO A 19 4.09 8.59 -78.31
CA PRO A 19 5.01 7.58 -78.85
C PRO A 19 5.95 6.93 -77.81
N MET A 20 6.62 5.87 -78.27
CA MET A 20 7.48 4.90 -77.58
C MET A 20 8.79 5.44 -76.95
N MET A 21 9.29 4.63 -76.00
CA MET A 21 10.71 4.23 -75.79
C MET A 21 11.51 4.95 -74.69
N ARG A 22 11.69 4.27 -73.54
CA ARG A 22 12.99 3.79 -73.00
C ARG A 22 12.85 3.39 -71.53
N MET A 23 13.24 2.15 -71.21
CA MET A 23 13.58 1.74 -69.84
C MET A 23 14.73 2.60 -69.34
N ILE A 24 14.51 3.34 -68.26
CA ILE A 24 15.56 3.83 -67.36
C ILE A 24 14.99 3.66 -65.95
N GLY A 25 15.72 2.92 -65.11
CA GLY A 25 15.36 2.67 -63.72
C GLY A 25 15.36 3.96 -62.90
N SER A 26 14.33 4.10 -62.06
CA SER A 26 14.25 5.16 -61.05
C SER A 26 14.01 4.50 -59.71
N ALA A 27 14.96 4.68 -58.81
CA ALA A 27 14.94 4.17 -57.45
C ALA A 27 13.65 4.57 -56.72
N SER A 28 12.96 3.58 -56.17
CA SER A 28 11.92 3.79 -55.16
C SER A 28 12.61 4.30 -53.90
N ALA A 29 12.46 5.59 -53.62
CA ALA A 29 12.75 6.15 -52.31
C ALA A 29 11.73 5.54 -51.32
N LEU A 30 12.17 4.53 -50.59
CA LEU A 30 11.48 3.99 -49.43
C LEU A 30 11.59 5.06 -48.33
N CYS A 31 10.57 5.89 -48.18
CA CYS A 31 10.39 6.72 -47.00
C CYS A 31 10.13 5.76 -45.82
N ILE A 32 11.20 5.31 -45.17
CA ILE A 32 11.15 4.77 -43.82
C ILE A 32 10.78 5.95 -42.93
N GLY A 33 9.48 6.11 -42.64
CA GLY A 33 9.05 6.93 -41.52
C GLY A 33 9.65 6.32 -40.27
N LEU A 34 10.71 6.92 -39.75
CA LEU A 34 11.13 6.71 -38.37
C LEU A 34 9.94 7.12 -37.50
N ALA A 35 9.17 6.14 -37.02
CA ALA A 35 8.28 6.36 -35.90
C ALA A 35 9.19 6.76 -34.74
N SER A 36 9.24 8.06 -34.44
CA SER A 36 9.85 8.53 -33.20
C SER A 36 9.07 7.88 -32.08
N THR A 37 9.69 6.97 -31.34
CA THR A 37 9.21 6.59 -30.03
C THR A 37 9.36 7.84 -29.15
N ALA A 38 8.32 8.66 -29.10
CA ALA A 38 8.25 9.73 -28.12
C ALA A 38 8.38 9.07 -26.74
N LEU A 39 9.38 9.52 -25.98
CA LEU A 39 9.57 9.07 -24.60
C LEU A 39 8.38 9.54 -23.77
N ALA A 40 7.98 8.74 -22.79
CA ALA A 40 6.98 9.12 -21.80
C ALA A 40 7.37 10.48 -21.17
N ALA A 41 6.42 11.40 -21.10
CA ALA A 41 6.63 12.72 -20.52
C ALA A 41 6.09 12.78 -19.08
N THR A 42 6.72 13.62 -18.26
CA THR A 42 6.21 14.01 -16.95
C THR A 42 5.67 15.43 -17.03
N LEU A 43 4.36 15.61 -16.80
CA LEU A 43 3.69 16.90 -16.74
C LEU A 43 3.45 17.28 -15.28
N GLN A 44 3.93 18.44 -14.84
CA GLN A 44 3.77 18.87 -13.46
C GLN A 44 2.69 19.95 -13.31
N VAL A 45 1.82 19.77 -12.32
CA VAL A 45 0.65 20.61 -12.06
C VAL A 45 0.73 21.18 -10.64
N GLY A 46 0.66 22.49 -10.51
CA GLY A 46 0.70 23.18 -9.21
C GLY A 46 0.66 24.71 -9.34
N PRO A 47 0.35 25.46 -8.28
CA PRO A 47 0.19 26.92 -8.33
C PRO A 47 1.40 27.70 -8.87
N GLY A 48 2.60 27.12 -8.82
CA GLY A 48 3.83 27.69 -9.39
C GLY A 48 4.36 26.97 -10.63
N ARG A 49 3.65 25.97 -11.17
CA ARG A 49 4.07 25.18 -12.34
C ARG A 49 3.53 25.78 -13.64
N THR A 50 4.06 25.32 -14.77
CA THR A 50 3.54 25.65 -16.11
C THR A 50 2.05 25.37 -16.24
N TYR A 51 1.60 24.27 -15.63
CA TYR A 51 0.19 23.93 -15.52
C TYR A 51 -0.26 24.15 -14.07
N THR A 52 -1.29 24.94 -13.88
CA THR A 52 -1.81 25.28 -12.53
C THR A 52 -3.00 24.43 -12.14
N SER A 53 -3.56 23.65 -13.08
CA SER A 53 -4.68 22.76 -12.82
C SER A 53 -4.71 21.57 -13.77
N LEU A 54 -5.38 20.49 -13.36
CA LEU A 54 -5.53 19.29 -14.19
C LEU A 54 -6.27 19.58 -15.51
N GLN A 55 -7.20 20.53 -15.53
CA GLN A 55 -7.93 20.94 -16.75
C GLN A 55 -7.00 21.40 -17.87
N GLN A 56 -5.81 21.92 -17.55
CA GLN A 56 -4.85 22.38 -18.55
C GLN A 56 -4.06 21.23 -19.19
N VAL A 57 -4.02 20.05 -18.55
CA VAL A 57 -3.24 18.89 -19.01
C VAL A 57 -4.08 17.73 -19.53
N VAL A 58 -5.39 17.67 -19.25
CA VAL A 58 -6.26 16.57 -19.73
C VAL A 58 -6.20 16.35 -21.24
N GLY A 59 -5.99 17.41 -22.03
CA GLY A 59 -5.86 17.34 -23.48
C GLY A 59 -4.45 16.96 -23.98
N LEU A 60 -3.45 16.95 -23.12
CA LEU A 60 -2.04 16.83 -23.48
C LEU A 60 -1.48 15.41 -23.31
N VAL A 61 -1.99 14.66 -22.34
CA VAL A 61 -1.50 13.32 -21.96
C VAL A 61 -1.55 12.28 -23.09
N ASN A 62 -0.52 11.44 -23.16
CA ASN A 62 -0.36 10.33 -24.09
C ASN A 62 -0.02 9.03 -23.33
N PRO A 63 -0.20 7.84 -23.93
CA PRO A 63 0.16 6.58 -23.29
C PRO A 63 1.57 6.58 -22.70
N GLY A 64 1.67 6.27 -21.41
CA GLY A 64 2.90 6.22 -20.63
C GLY A 64 3.27 7.52 -19.91
N ASP A 65 2.57 8.63 -20.21
CA ASP A 65 2.82 9.90 -19.53
C ASP A 65 2.42 9.83 -18.04
N VAL A 66 3.15 10.60 -17.23
CA VAL A 66 2.85 10.80 -15.80
C VAL A 66 2.49 12.27 -15.59
N VAL A 67 1.34 12.52 -14.97
CA VAL A 67 0.96 13.85 -14.48
C VAL A 67 1.17 13.89 -12.98
N GLU A 68 2.13 14.68 -12.51
CA GLU A 68 2.39 14.88 -11.08
C GLU A 68 1.68 16.15 -10.61
N VAL A 69 0.87 16.04 -9.56
CA VAL A 69 0.10 17.14 -9.00
C VAL A 69 0.62 17.44 -7.61
N ASP A 70 1.11 18.65 -7.38
CA ASP A 70 1.67 19.07 -6.10
C ASP A 70 0.58 19.08 -5.01
N GLY A 71 0.83 18.42 -3.89
CA GLY A 71 -0.07 18.38 -2.74
C GLY A 71 -0.12 19.68 -1.95
N ASN A 72 -0.80 19.64 -0.79
CA ASN A 72 -1.02 20.83 0.07
C ASN A 72 -1.88 21.95 -0.58
N PHE A 73 -2.44 21.68 -1.77
CA PHE A 73 -3.29 22.62 -2.49
C PHE A 73 -4.62 21.98 -2.85
N THR A 74 -5.66 22.81 -2.90
CA THR A 74 -6.96 22.45 -3.46
C THR A 74 -7.03 22.91 -4.91
N TYR A 75 -7.27 21.95 -5.80
CA TYR A 75 -7.47 22.15 -7.22
C TYR A 75 -8.96 22.07 -7.56
N PRO A 76 -9.43 22.84 -8.54
CA PRO A 76 -10.80 22.73 -9.01
C PRO A 76 -11.04 21.32 -9.56
N GLY A 77 -12.11 20.67 -9.11
CA GLY A 77 -12.67 19.47 -9.72
C GLY A 77 -13.37 19.78 -11.04
N GLY A 78 -14.28 18.90 -11.47
CA GLY A 78 -14.83 18.97 -12.84
C GLY A 78 -13.80 18.60 -13.89
N VAL A 79 -12.84 17.73 -13.54
CA VAL A 79 -11.79 17.24 -14.44
C VAL A 79 -12.31 16.01 -15.18
N THR A 80 -12.22 16.01 -16.52
CA THR A 80 -12.63 14.86 -17.33
C THR A 80 -11.50 14.42 -18.24
N PHE A 81 -11.00 13.20 -18.03
CA PHE A 81 -10.07 12.52 -18.93
C PHE A 81 -10.85 11.71 -19.96
N THR A 82 -10.40 11.74 -21.21
CA THR A 82 -11.04 11.05 -22.35
C THR A 82 -10.06 10.35 -23.29
N ARG A 83 -8.74 10.54 -23.09
CA ARG A 83 -7.69 9.97 -23.95
C ARG A 83 -7.20 8.67 -23.33
N ALA A 84 -7.13 7.59 -24.08
CA ALA A 84 -6.66 6.30 -23.59
C ALA A 84 -5.13 6.25 -23.35
N GLY A 85 -4.72 5.50 -22.33
CA GLY A 85 -3.41 4.90 -22.23
C GLY A 85 -3.33 3.59 -23.02
N GLU A 86 -2.26 2.82 -22.79
CA GLU A 86 -2.10 1.45 -23.31
C GLU A 86 -1.82 0.49 -22.15
N ALA A 87 -2.17 -0.79 -22.29
CA ALA A 87 -1.94 -1.79 -21.24
C ALA A 87 -0.47 -1.85 -20.75
N ALA A 88 0.50 -1.65 -21.66
CA ALA A 88 1.92 -1.62 -21.31
C ALA A 88 2.45 -0.22 -20.94
N LYS A 89 1.62 0.82 -21.14
CA LYS A 89 1.96 2.23 -20.95
C LYS A 89 0.73 2.99 -20.44
N PRO A 90 0.29 2.72 -19.20
CA PRO A 90 -0.84 3.42 -18.62
C PRO A 90 -0.52 4.91 -18.50
N ILE A 91 -1.55 5.75 -18.56
CA ILE A 91 -1.41 7.16 -18.18
C ILE A 91 -1.54 7.24 -16.66
N THR A 92 -0.55 7.82 -16.00
CA THR A 92 -0.57 7.94 -14.53
C THR A 92 -0.88 9.37 -14.15
N ILE A 93 -1.90 9.58 -13.32
CA ILE A 93 -2.20 10.84 -12.65
C ILE A 93 -1.87 10.63 -11.18
N ARG A 94 -0.80 11.27 -10.71
CA ARG A 94 -0.22 11.04 -9.39
C ARG A 94 -0.24 12.32 -8.57
N GLY A 95 -0.84 12.25 -7.40
CA GLY A 95 -0.71 13.25 -6.38
C GLY A 95 0.60 13.07 -5.62
N ILE A 96 1.39 14.13 -5.56
CA ILE A 96 2.62 14.18 -4.79
C ILE A 96 2.29 14.80 -3.45
N ARG A 97 2.54 14.09 -2.35
CA ARG A 97 2.36 14.68 -1.02
C ARG A 97 3.36 15.82 -0.83
N VAL A 98 2.86 16.98 -0.41
CA VAL A 98 3.64 18.17 -0.06
C VAL A 98 3.25 18.47 1.39
N SER A 99 4.22 18.59 2.29
CA SER A 99 3.95 18.68 3.74
C SER A 99 3.11 17.51 4.28
N GLY A 100 3.27 16.30 3.72
CA GLY A 100 2.44 15.14 4.06
C GLY A 100 1.02 15.15 3.47
N ASN A 101 0.54 16.31 3.01
CA ASN A 101 -0.80 16.50 2.47
C ASN A 101 -0.88 16.13 1.00
N ARG A 102 -1.91 15.37 0.63
CA ARG A 102 -2.22 15.07 -0.77
C ARG A 102 -2.73 16.33 -1.49
N PRO A 103 -2.70 16.38 -2.83
CA PRO A 103 -3.51 17.32 -3.58
C PRO A 103 -4.99 17.01 -3.36
N VAL A 104 -5.77 18.04 -3.05
CA VAL A 104 -7.22 17.94 -2.89
C VAL A 104 -7.88 18.34 -4.20
N LEU A 105 -8.66 17.47 -4.83
CA LEU A 105 -9.58 17.84 -5.90
C LEU A 105 -10.95 18.13 -5.29
N SER A 106 -11.50 19.31 -5.55
CA SER A 106 -12.77 19.73 -4.94
C SER A 106 -13.73 20.39 -5.93
N GLY A 107 -14.99 19.98 -5.88
CA GLY A 107 -16.10 20.60 -6.60
C GLY A 107 -16.35 20.01 -8.00
N GLY A 108 -17.26 20.62 -8.74
CA GLY A 108 -17.78 20.08 -10.01
C GLY A 108 -19.00 19.18 -9.85
N THR A 109 -19.54 18.68 -10.97
CA THR A 109 -20.60 17.65 -10.94
C THR A 109 -20.00 16.29 -10.61
N ASN A 110 -18.97 15.94 -11.38
CA ASN A 110 -18.02 14.90 -11.05
C ASN A 110 -16.72 15.61 -10.65
N THR A 111 -16.13 15.32 -9.50
CA THR A 111 -14.85 15.94 -9.13
C THR A 111 -13.75 15.53 -10.10
N VAL A 112 -13.66 14.23 -10.39
CA VAL A 112 -12.86 13.67 -11.48
C VAL A 112 -13.65 12.61 -12.23
N ALA A 113 -13.51 12.58 -13.55
CA ALA A 113 -14.18 11.63 -14.42
C ALA A 113 -13.21 11.03 -15.44
N PHE A 114 -13.29 9.72 -15.62
CA PHE A 114 -12.60 8.97 -16.67
C PHE A 114 -13.68 8.46 -17.61
N THR A 115 -13.76 9.01 -18.82
CA THR A 115 -14.93 8.78 -19.68
C THR A 115 -14.59 8.29 -21.07
N THR A 116 -15.38 7.33 -21.52
CA THR A 116 -15.50 6.87 -22.90
C THR A 116 -16.63 7.65 -23.56
N PRO A 117 -16.35 8.50 -24.57
CA PRO A 117 -17.40 9.24 -25.26
C PRO A 117 -18.38 8.31 -25.99
N TRP A 118 -19.67 8.70 -26.01
CA TRP A 118 -20.69 8.03 -26.82
C TRP A 118 -20.27 8.00 -28.31
N PRO A 119 -20.46 6.91 -29.06
CA PRO A 119 -21.27 5.72 -28.74
C PRO A 119 -20.50 4.58 -28.02
N TYR A 120 -19.47 4.89 -27.24
CA TYR A 120 -18.65 3.90 -26.52
C TYR A 120 -17.89 2.94 -27.44
N THR A 121 -17.60 3.39 -28.67
CA THR A 121 -16.98 2.58 -29.74
C THR A 121 -15.47 2.75 -29.88
N GLY A 122 -14.80 3.40 -28.93
CA GLY A 122 -13.35 3.62 -28.94
C GLY A 122 -12.79 3.55 -27.53
N PRO A 123 -11.46 3.41 -27.35
CA PRO A 123 -10.89 3.38 -26.02
C PRO A 123 -11.05 4.77 -25.41
N GLY A 124 -11.86 4.86 -24.35
CA GLY A 124 -12.08 6.10 -23.60
C GLY A 124 -10.86 6.44 -22.76
N ALA A 125 -11.05 6.93 -21.55
CA ALA A 125 -9.96 7.06 -20.58
C ALA A 125 -9.49 5.68 -20.03
N ASP A 126 -9.26 4.72 -20.92
CA ASP A 126 -8.83 3.36 -20.59
C ASP A 126 -7.35 3.35 -20.17
N HIS A 127 -6.96 2.40 -19.33
CA HIS A 127 -5.58 2.21 -18.85
C HIS A 127 -5.02 3.43 -18.10
N TYR A 128 -5.72 3.86 -17.06
CA TYR A 128 -5.25 4.91 -16.15
C TYR A 128 -4.83 4.35 -14.80
N VAL A 129 -3.85 5.00 -14.19
CA VAL A 129 -3.58 4.92 -12.76
C VAL A 129 -3.85 6.30 -12.16
N PHE A 130 -4.80 6.39 -11.23
CA PHE A 130 -5.11 7.59 -10.47
C PHE A 130 -4.72 7.33 -9.01
N GLU A 131 -3.71 8.03 -8.53
CA GLU A 131 -3.14 7.73 -7.21
C GLU A 131 -2.73 8.97 -6.43
N GLY A 132 -2.80 8.90 -5.11
CA GLY A 132 -2.20 9.92 -4.24
C GLY A 132 -3.07 11.16 -3.95
N PHE A 133 -4.39 11.11 -4.12
CA PHE A 133 -5.29 12.30 -4.02
C PHE A 133 -6.27 12.24 -2.85
N ASP A 134 -6.66 13.43 -2.36
CA ASP A 134 -7.94 13.63 -1.68
C ASP A 134 -8.98 14.11 -2.70
N VAL A 135 -10.18 13.54 -2.70
CA VAL A 135 -11.24 13.89 -3.66
C VAL A 135 -12.55 14.15 -2.91
N THR A 136 -13.09 15.35 -3.08
CA THR A 136 -14.25 15.81 -2.32
C THR A 136 -15.17 16.76 -3.11
N GLY A 137 -16.33 17.09 -2.52
CA GLY A 137 -17.17 18.22 -2.92
C GLY A 137 -17.94 18.08 -4.25
N GLY A 138 -17.90 16.91 -4.89
CA GLY A 138 -18.63 16.65 -6.13
C GLY A 138 -20.14 16.64 -5.90
N THR A 139 -20.90 17.45 -6.65
CA THR A 139 -22.35 17.61 -6.43
C THR A 139 -23.18 16.39 -6.85
N ALA A 140 -22.65 15.54 -7.74
CA ALA A 140 -23.27 14.26 -8.09
C ALA A 140 -22.36 13.07 -7.74
N ARG A 141 -21.07 13.17 -8.06
CA ARG A 141 -20.07 12.09 -7.87
C ARG A 141 -18.73 12.72 -7.52
N CYS A 142 -17.93 12.11 -6.66
CA CYS A 142 -16.53 12.52 -6.54
C CYS A 142 -15.69 11.91 -7.66
N ILE A 143 -15.71 10.58 -7.81
CA ILE A 143 -15.04 9.88 -8.90
C ILE A 143 -16.09 9.23 -9.80
N PHE A 144 -16.01 9.51 -11.11
CA PHE A 144 -16.84 8.86 -12.12
C PHE A 144 -16.01 7.99 -13.05
N HIS A 145 -16.31 6.70 -13.07
CA HIS A 145 -15.67 5.67 -13.86
C HIS A 145 -16.57 5.24 -15.03
N GLN A 146 -16.15 5.59 -16.24
CA GLN A 146 -16.75 5.16 -17.50
C GLN A 146 -15.60 4.87 -18.47
N ALA A 147 -14.72 3.95 -18.09
CA ALA A 147 -13.53 3.55 -18.83
C ALA A 147 -13.18 2.10 -18.47
N ASN A 148 -12.12 1.53 -19.06
CA ASN A 148 -11.66 0.18 -18.76
C ASN A 148 -10.21 0.16 -18.26
N ASN A 149 -9.91 -0.76 -17.33
CA ASN A 149 -8.60 -0.89 -16.67
C ASN A 149 -8.14 0.39 -15.96
N LEU A 150 -9.04 0.98 -15.16
CA LEU A 150 -8.68 2.08 -14.27
C LEU A 150 -8.20 1.52 -12.92
N THR A 151 -7.05 2.00 -12.45
CA THR A 151 -6.56 1.77 -11.08
C THR A 151 -6.76 3.04 -10.27
N ILE A 152 -7.41 2.92 -9.12
CA ILE A 152 -7.48 3.95 -8.09
C ILE A 152 -6.71 3.41 -6.88
N ARG A 153 -5.63 4.09 -6.50
CA ARG A 153 -4.72 3.63 -5.44
C ARG A 153 -4.35 4.77 -4.50
N ASP A 154 -4.29 4.53 -3.20
CA ASP A 154 -3.78 5.54 -2.26
C ASP A 154 -4.56 6.85 -2.41
N VAL A 155 -5.89 6.76 -2.39
CA VAL A 155 -6.81 7.90 -2.53
C VAL A 155 -7.70 7.97 -1.29
N VAL A 156 -8.09 9.19 -0.89
CA VAL A 156 -9.17 9.40 0.08
C VAL A 156 -10.33 10.07 -0.65
N VAL A 157 -11.49 9.42 -0.64
CA VAL A 157 -12.73 9.97 -1.22
C VAL A 157 -13.68 10.32 -0.10
N HIS A 158 -13.96 11.61 0.07
CA HIS A 158 -14.71 12.05 1.24
C HIS A 158 -15.64 13.23 1.02
N ASP A 159 -16.64 13.35 1.90
CA ASP A 159 -17.59 14.46 1.95
C ASP A 159 -18.26 14.73 0.58
N CYS A 160 -18.60 13.64 -0.10
CA CYS A 160 -19.31 13.69 -1.38
C CYS A 160 -20.82 13.66 -1.10
N PRO A 161 -21.56 14.77 -1.30
CA PRO A 161 -22.97 14.89 -0.90
C PRO A 161 -23.92 13.91 -1.61
N ALA A 162 -23.46 13.26 -2.69
CA ALA A 162 -24.15 12.22 -3.42
C ALA A 162 -23.28 10.96 -3.50
N GLN A 163 -22.79 10.55 -4.68
CA GLN A 163 -21.99 9.33 -4.81
C GLN A 163 -20.50 9.61 -4.50
N GLY A 164 -19.82 8.73 -3.78
CA GLY A 164 -18.35 8.82 -3.64
C GLY A 164 -17.68 8.42 -4.95
N ILE A 165 -17.63 7.12 -5.22
CA ILE A 165 -17.15 6.53 -6.48
C ILE A 165 -18.33 5.90 -7.21
N LEU A 166 -18.50 6.22 -8.50
CA LEU A 166 -19.54 5.63 -9.33
C LEU A 166 -18.98 5.12 -10.66
N GLY A 167 -19.18 3.83 -10.94
CA GLY A 167 -19.10 3.21 -12.25
C GLY A 167 -20.39 3.43 -13.04
N ALA A 168 -20.28 3.83 -14.31
CA ALA A 168 -21.42 3.93 -15.21
C ALA A 168 -21.93 2.53 -15.59
N ASP A 169 -23.22 2.38 -15.88
CA ASP A 169 -23.74 1.10 -16.38
C ASP A 169 -23.30 0.82 -17.84
N GLU A 170 -23.09 1.88 -18.65
CA GLU A 170 -22.58 1.79 -20.03
C GLU A 170 -21.16 2.37 -20.13
N GLY A 171 -20.29 1.70 -20.90
CA GLY A 171 -18.93 2.15 -21.21
C GLY A 171 -17.91 2.03 -20.06
N SER A 172 -18.24 1.31 -18.98
CA SER A 172 -17.33 0.98 -17.88
C SER A 172 -16.81 -0.45 -18.02
N GLY A 173 -15.52 -0.66 -17.76
CA GLY A 173 -14.86 -1.96 -17.76
C GLY A 173 -14.26 -2.26 -16.40
N SER A 174 -13.08 -2.87 -16.39
CA SER A 174 -12.41 -3.30 -15.15
C SER A 174 -11.92 -2.11 -14.31
N LEU A 175 -12.10 -2.20 -12.99
CA LEU A 175 -11.55 -1.26 -12.01
C LEU A 175 -10.78 -2.02 -10.91
N LEU A 176 -9.55 -1.59 -10.63
CA LEU A 176 -8.83 -1.93 -9.41
C LEU A 176 -8.90 -0.75 -8.43
N LEU A 177 -9.51 -0.98 -7.28
CA LEU A 177 -9.54 -0.07 -6.14
C LEU A 177 -8.65 -0.66 -5.03
N GLU A 178 -7.58 0.03 -4.65
CA GLU A 178 -6.70 -0.49 -3.60
C GLU A 178 -6.11 0.57 -2.68
N TYR A 179 -5.85 0.21 -1.42
CA TYR A 179 -5.28 1.13 -0.41
C TYR A 179 -6.00 2.48 -0.40
N THR A 180 -7.33 2.45 -0.51
CA THR A 180 -8.17 3.66 -0.65
C THR A 180 -9.11 3.76 0.53
N GLU A 181 -9.29 4.98 1.02
CA GLU A 181 -10.24 5.33 2.07
C GLU A 181 -11.46 5.99 1.44
N VAL A 182 -12.67 5.56 1.82
CA VAL A 182 -13.91 6.21 1.39
C VAL A 182 -14.82 6.44 2.59
N HIS A 183 -15.15 7.71 2.86
CA HIS A 183 -15.97 8.04 4.02
C HIS A 183 -16.86 9.26 3.84
N HIS A 184 -17.93 9.35 4.63
CA HIS A 184 -18.83 10.51 4.62
C HIS A 184 -19.41 10.81 3.23
N CYS A 185 -19.58 9.77 2.40
CA CYS A 185 -20.21 9.83 1.09
C CYS A 185 -21.62 9.21 1.13
N GLY A 186 -22.45 9.50 0.13
CA GLY A 186 -23.79 8.91 0.01
C GLY A 186 -24.92 9.82 0.50
N ASN A 187 -26.14 9.51 0.07
CA ASN A 187 -27.36 10.18 0.52
C ASN A 187 -28.58 9.24 0.40
N GLY A 188 -29.44 9.26 1.42
CA GLY A 188 -30.67 8.47 1.42
C GLY A 188 -30.37 6.98 1.27
N THR A 189 -31.13 6.27 0.44
CA THR A 189 -30.96 4.82 0.22
C THR A 189 -30.41 4.47 -1.17
N SER A 190 -30.22 5.45 -2.04
CA SER A 190 -29.89 5.24 -3.47
C SER A 190 -28.59 5.91 -3.94
N GLN A 191 -27.97 6.73 -3.09
CA GLN A 191 -26.64 7.29 -3.35
C GLN A 191 -25.68 6.68 -2.34
N HIS A 192 -24.67 5.98 -2.85
CA HIS A 192 -23.78 5.07 -2.14
C HIS A 192 -22.38 5.69 -2.00
N GLN A 193 -21.57 5.17 -1.08
CA GLN A 193 -20.15 5.54 -1.02
C GLN A 193 -19.42 5.04 -2.26
N ILE A 194 -19.62 3.76 -2.61
CA ILE A 194 -19.12 3.13 -3.82
C ILE A 194 -20.30 2.48 -4.54
N TYR A 195 -20.47 2.81 -5.81
CA TYR A 195 -21.33 2.10 -6.76
C TYR A 195 -20.46 1.68 -7.94
N MET A 196 -20.37 0.39 -8.22
CA MET A 196 -19.65 -0.12 -9.39
C MET A 196 -20.60 -0.82 -10.34
N ALA A 197 -20.32 -0.70 -11.63
CA ALA A 197 -21.00 -1.41 -12.70
C ALA A 197 -19.98 -1.68 -13.81
N THR A 198 -20.24 -2.69 -14.62
CA THR A 198 -19.46 -3.02 -15.80
C THR A 198 -20.38 -3.23 -16.99
N ASP A 199 -19.99 -2.68 -18.14
CA ASP A 199 -20.65 -2.89 -19.42
C ASP A 199 -20.13 -4.18 -20.06
N GLU A 200 -20.88 -5.26 -19.93
CA GLU A 200 -20.50 -6.60 -20.41
C GLU A 200 -20.53 -6.72 -21.93
N VAL A 201 -21.27 -5.84 -22.61
CA VAL A 201 -21.34 -5.83 -24.07
C VAL A 201 -20.07 -5.25 -24.66
N HIS A 202 -19.59 -4.14 -24.09
CA HIS A 202 -18.39 -3.45 -24.58
C HIS A 202 -17.10 -4.02 -23.97
N TYR A 203 -17.13 -4.46 -22.71
CA TYR A 203 -15.98 -4.97 -21.97
C TYR A 203 -16.29 -6.31 -21.28
N PRO A 204 -16.54 -7.38 -22.04
CA PRO A 204 -16.86 -8.70 -21.47
C PRO A 204 -15.72 -9.24 -20.60
N GLY A 205 -16.07 -9.86 -19.47
CA GLY A 205 -15.12 -10.39 -18.50
C GLY A 205 -14.49 -9.31 -17.62
N SER A 206 -15.12 -8.13 -17.51
CA SER A 206 -14.60 -7.06 -16.66
C SER A 206 -14.67 -7.41 -15.19
N VAL A 207 -13.65 -6.98 -14.45
CA VAL A 207 -13.52 -7.27 -13.03
C VAL A 207 -13.52 -5.97 -12.23
N PHE A 208 -14.42 -5.88 -11.25
CA PHE A 208 -14.27 -4.95 -10.14
C PHE A 208 -13.49 -5.63 -9.02
N ARG A 209 -12.23 -5.23 -8.82
CA ARG A 209 -11.40 -5.68 -7.70
C ARG A 209 -11.23 -4.56 -6.67
N MET A 210 -11.52 -4.87 -5.42
CA MET A 210 -11.32 -3.96 -4.29
C MET A 210 -10.48 -4.64 -3.21
N GLN A 211 -9.33 -4.06 -2.84
CA GLN A 211 -8.45 -4.65 -1.84
C GLN A 211 -7.73 -3.67 -0.92
N HIS A 212 -7.48 -4.06 0.33
CA HIS A 212 -6.76 -3.23 1.32
C HIS A 212 -7.40 -1.86 1.57
N CYS A 213 -8.70 -1.72 1.31
CA CYS A 213 -9.42 -0.46 1.47
C CYS A 213 -10.09 -0.37 2.83
N TYR A 214 -10.35 0.87 3.25
CA TYR A 214 -11.16 1.18 4.42
C TYR A 214 -12.35 2.04 4.00
N VAL A 215 -13.57 1.53 4.21
CA VAL A 215 -14.80 2.25 3.85
C VAL A 215 -15.65 2.41 5.10
N HIS A 216 -15.92 3.63 5.51
CA HIS A 216 -16.57 3.90 6.79
C HIS A 216 -17.45 5.14 6.78
N ASP A 217 -18.28 5.30 7.83
CA ASP A 217 -19.11 6.50 8.05
C ASP A 217 -19.95 6.92 6.83
N GLY A 218 -20.74 5.99 6.28
CA GLY A 218 -21.58 6.26 5.12
C GLY A 218 -22.74 7.19 5.45
N ASN A 219 -22.78 8.36 4.80
CA ASN A 219 -23.88 9.33 4.93
C ASN A 219 -25.19 8.84 4.30
N GLY A 220 -25.11 7.91 3.34
CA GLY A 220 -26.28 7.29 2.73
C GLY A 220 -25.94 6.07 1.88
N GLY A 221 -26.98 5.41 1.38
CA GLY A 221 -26.89 4.24 0.52
C GLY A 221 -26.09 3.10 1.15
N ASN A 222 -25.32 2.43 0.31
CA ASN A 222 -24.49 1.28 0.69
C ASN A 222 -23.05 1.78 0.78
N ASN A 223 -22.22 1.09 1.56
CA ASN A 223 -20.78 1.35 1.50
C ASN A 223 -20.23 0.86 0.16
N VAL A 224 -20.55 -0.38 -0.22
CA VAL A 224 -20.21 -0.92 -1.53
C VAL A 224 -21.46 -1.51 -2.18
N LYS A 225 -21.92 -0.89 -3.27
CA LYS A 225 -22.86 -1.49 -4.22
C LYS A 225 -22.11 -1.88 -5.47
N SER A 226 -22.31 -3.08 -5.98
CA SER A 226 -21.81 -3.48 -7.28
C SER A 226 -22.93 -4.04 -8.16
N ARG A 227 -22.74 -3.82 -9.46
CA ARG A 227 -23.43 -4.35 -10.64
C ARG A 227 -22.42 -4.89 -11.67
N ALA A 228 -21.23 -5.26 -11.21
CA ALA A 228 -20.19 -5.79 -12.08
C ALA A 228 -20.41 -7.29 -12.35
N GLU A 229 -20.06 -7.75 -13.55
CA GLU A 229 -20.05 -9.17 -13.95
C GLU A 229 -19.26 -10.03 -12.95
N ARG A 230 -18.10 -9.52 -12.54
CA ARG A 230 -17.18 -10.18 -11.62
C ARG A 230 -16.73 -9.22 -10.52
N ASN A 231 -16.99 -9.61 -9.28
CA ASN A 231 -16.54 -8.89 -8.09
C ASN A 231 -15.49 -9.68 -7.34
N GLU A 232 -14.42 -8.99 -6.96
CA GLU A 232 -13.30 -9.51 -6.20
C GLU A 232 -13.00 -8.59 -5.02
N ILE A 233 -13.61 -8.89 -3.87
CA ILE A 233 -13.60 -8.03 -2.70
C ILE A 233 -12.72 -8.67 -1.63
N TYR A 234 -11.47 -8.22 -1.52
CA TYR A 234 -10.43 -8.92 -0.75
C TYR A 234 -9.77 -8.06 0.34
N TYR A 235 -9.69 -8.56 1.56
CA TYR A 235 -8.88 -7.95 2.62
C TYR A 235 -9.23 -6.48 2.89
N ASN A 236 -10.52 -6.15 2.95
CA ASN A 236 -11.00 -4.80 3.23
C ASN A 236 -11.60 -4.70 4.63
N TRP A 237 -11.64 -3.47 5.15
CA TRP A 237 -12.50 -3.13 6.29
C TRP A 237 -13.64 -2.24 5.82
N ILE A 238 -14.88 -2.69 5.99
CA ILE A 238 -16.08 -2.00 5.52
C ILE A 238 -17.06 -1.86 6.69
N GLU A 239 -17.43 -0.63 7.05
CA GLU A 239 -18.26 -0.40 8.22
C GLU A 239 -19.17 0.82 8.20
N GLY A 240 -20.21 0.79 9.01
CA GLY A 240 -21.03 1.98 9.27
C GLY A 240 -21.81 2.48 8.06
N ALA A 241 -22.20 1.61 7.14
CA ALA A 241 -23.08 1.98 6.05
C ALA A 241 -24.46 2.41 6.56
N PHE A 242 -25.11 3.33 5.86
CA PHE A 242 -26.50 3.69 6.12
C PHE A 242 -27.45 2.50 5.84
N TYR A 243 -27.32 1.85 4.67
CA TYR A 243 -28.20 0.78 4.20
C TYR A 243 -27.55 -0.61 4.30
N HIS A 244 -26.68 -1.03 3.38
CA HIS A 244 -25.90 -2.27 3.48
C HIS A 244 -24.39 -1.98 3.45
N GLU A 245 -23.59 -2.77 4.17
CA GLU A 245 -22.13 -2.70 4.03
C GLU A 245 -21.72 -3.11 2.62
N LEU A 246 -22.30 -4.21 2.16
CA LEU A 246 -22.02 -4.78 0.85
C LEU A 246 -23.33 -5.17 0.16
N GLU A 247 -23.50 -4.74 -1.08
CA GLU A 247 -24.63 -5.07 -1.93
C GLU A 247 -24.10 -5.50 -3.28
N LEU A 248 -24.24 -6.80 -3.57
CA LEU A 248 -23.70 -7.45 -4.76
C LEU A 248 -24.88 -7.87 -5.62
N ILE A 249 -25.12 -7.06 -6.63
CA ILE A 249 -26.18 -7.20 -7.60
C ILE A 249 -25.52 -7.39 -8.97
N GLY A 250 -26.24 -7.98 -9.89
CA GLY A 250 -25.85 -8.16 -11.28
C GLY A 250 -26.06 -6.89 -12.10
N PRO A 251 -25.57 -6.90 -13.35
CA PRO A 251 -25.72 -5.80 -14.30
C PRO A 251 -27.20 -5.41 -14.48
N ASP A 252 -27.48 -4.13 -14.74
CA ASP A 252 -28.83 -3.66 -15.10
C ASP A 252 -28.86 -3.32 -16.60
N GLY A 253 -29.69 -4.02 -17.38
CA GLY A 253 -30.26 -3.54 -18.65
C GLY A 253 -29.33 -3.15 -19.83
N GLY A 254 -28.01 -3.09 -19.63
CA GLY A 254 -27.00 -2.79 -20.65
C GLY A 254 -26.71 -3.96 -21.60
N ASP A 255 -27.18 -5.15 -21.25
CA ASP A 255 -26.77 -6.43 -21.85
C ASP A 255 -27.40 -6.70 -23.23
N GLY A 256 -28.06 -5.68 -23.81
CA GLY A 256 -28.85 -5.82 -25.02
C GLY A 256 -30.03 -6.80 -24.89
N GLY A 257 -30.43 -7.13 -23.66
CA GLY A 257 -31.41 -8.16 -23.34
C GLY A 257 -30.92 -9.59 -23.61
N ASN A 258 -29.61 -9.83 -23.57
CA ASN A 258 -29.01 -11.15 -23.71
C ASN A 258 -28.88 -11.84 -22.34
N PRO A 259 -29.70 -12.86 -22.02
CA PRO A 259 -29.69 -13.53 -20.72
C PRO A 259 -28.40 -14.30 -20.42
N ALA A 260 -27.53 -14.49 -21.42
CA ALA A 260 -26.23 -15.13 -21.24
C ALA A 260 -25.18 -14.18 -20.65
N LEU A 261 -25.45 -12.88 -20.62
CA LEU A 261 -24.56 -11.86 -20.06
C LEU A 261 -24.95 -11.51 -18.61
N GLU A 262 -26.25 -11.53 -18.27
CA GLU A 262 -26.87 -11.18 -16.96
C GLU A 262 -26.34 -11.88 -15.68
N ARG A 263 -25.20 -12.60 -15.70
CA ARG A 263 -24.68 -13.37 -14.54
C ARG A 263 -23.59 -12.61 -13.78
N GLU A 264 -23.80 -12.50 -12.47
CA GLU A 264 -22.81 -12.02 -11.52
C GLU A 264 -22.02 -13.15 -10.84
N ASP A 265 -20.70 -13.03 -10.74
CA ASP A 265 -19.84 -13.88 -9.90
C ASP A 265 -19.10 -13.03 -8.87
N SER A 266 -19.36 -13.28 -7.58
CA SER A 266 -18.87 -12.44 -6.49
C SER A 266 -18.07 -13.22 -5.47
N ASP A 267 -16.75 -12.98 -5.40
CA ASP A 267 -15.83 -13.60 -4.42
C ASP A 267 -15.40 -12.58 -3.36
N VAL A 268 -15.74 -12.88 -2.11
CA VAL A 268 -15.57 -11.99 -0.95
C VAL A 268 -14.72 -12.70 0.09
N VAL A 269 -13.45 -12.31 0.22
CA VAL A 269 -12.44 -13.07 0.95
C VAL A 269 -11.64 -12.22 1.92
N GLY A 270 -11.56 -12.62 3.19
CA GLY A 270 -10.65 -11.98 4.16
C GLY A 270 -11.09 -10.59 4.65
N ASN A 271 -12.37 -10.22 4.54
CA ASN A 271 -12.85 -8.88 4.88
C ASN A 271 -13.42 -8.80 6.30
N VAL A 272 -13.39 -7.60 6.88
CA VAL A 272 -14.21 -7.23 8.03
C VAL A 272 -15.42 -6.43 7.54
N LEU A 273 -16.62 -6.86 7.92
CA LEU A 273 -17.87 -6.16 7.62
C LEU A 273 -18.59 -5.82 8.93
N PHE A 274 -18.61 -4.54 9.29
CA PHE A 274 -19.15 -4.09 10.58
C PHE A 274 -20.36 -3.17 10.42
N LYS A 275 -21.54 -3.75 10.68
CA LYS A 275 -22.81 -3.05 10.65
C LYS A 275 -23.14 -2.41 11.99
N ARG A 276 -23.11 -1.07 12.04
CA ARG A 276 -23.39 -0.28 13.26
C ARG A 276 -24.86 0.03 13.52
N ASN A 277 -25.73 -0.13 12.52
CA ASN A 277 -27.16 0.16 12.64
C ASN A 277 -28.03 -1.10 12.48
N THR A 278 -29.35 -0.93 12.34
CA THR A 278 -30.30 -2.04 12.36
C THR A 278 -30.55 -2.70 11.00
N PHE A 279 -29.94 -2.25 9.91
CA PHE A 279 -30.11 -2.86 8.57
C PHE A 279 -29.25 -4.13 8.40
N TYR A 280 -29.46 -4.84 7.28
CA TYR A 280 -28.70 -6.03 6.92
C TYR A 280 -27.22 -5.68 6.65
N VAL A 281 -26.32 -6.64 6.83
CA VAL A 281 -24.89 -6.43 6.53
C VAL A 281 -24.67 -6.52 5.03
N VAL A 282 -25.12 -7.63 4.43
CA VAL A 282 -24.94 -7.95 3.02
C VAL A 282 -26.28 -8.16 2.34
N ARG A 283 -26.41 -7.66 1.10
CA ARG A 283 -27.43 -8.08 0.15
C ARG A 283 -26.79 -8.75 -1.07
N VAL A 284 -27.38 -9.85 -1.51
CA VAL A 284 -27.00 -10.60 -2.72
C VAL A 284 -28.26 -10.99 -3.51
N GLY A 285 -28.08 -11.31 -4.78
CA GLY A 285 -29.17 -11.54 -5.71
C GLY A 285 -29.66 -10.22 -6.29
N GLY A 286 -30.95 -10.10 -6.62
CA GLY A 286 -31.50 -8.90 -7.25
C GLY A 286 -31.83 -7.75 -6.29
N ASP A 287 -32.38 -6.68 -6.86
CA ASP A 287 -32.85 -5.51 -6.12
C ASP A 287 -34.27 -5.04 -6.46
N GLY A 288 -35.02 -5.84 -7.22
CA GLY A 288 -36.37 -5.53 -7.70
C GLY A 288 -36.40 -4.71 -8.99
N THR A 289 -35.24 -4.28 -9.53
CA THR A 289 -35.12 -3.72 -10.89
C THR A 289 -34.21 -4.55 -11.79
N GLY A 290 -33.26 -5.28 -11.22
CA GLY A 290 -32.47 -6.30 -11.91
C GLY A 290 -32.42 -7.63 -11.15
N GLU A 291 -32.27 -8.72 -11.90
CA GLU A 291 -32.06 -10.09 -11.43
C GLU A 291 -30.61 -10.47 -11.74
N THR A 292 -29.97 -11.29 -10.92
CA THR A 292 -28.52 -11.56 -11.10
C THR A 292 -28.23 -12.98 -11.51
N ASN A 293 -29.11 -13.90 -11.09
CA ASN A 293 -28.89 -15.34 -11.16
C ASN A 293 -27.43 -15.72 -10.80
N GLY A 294 -26.83 -14.96 -9.87
CA GLY A 294 -25.40 -14.93 -9.67
C GLY A 294 -24.92 -15.99 -8.69
N ARG A 295 -23.61 -16.17 -8.63
CA ARG A 295 -22.93 -17.04 -7.69
C ARG A 295 -22.14 -16.20 -6.71
N TYR A 296 -22.28 -16.51 -5.43
CA TYR A 296 -21.71 -15.70 -4.36
C TYR A 296 -20.89 -16.56 -3.42
N ARG A 297 -19.68 -16.09 -3.09
CA ARG A 297 -18.74 -16.80 -2.24
C ARG A 297 -18.20 -15.88 -1.16
N PHE A 298 -18.34 -16.32 0.09
CA PHE A 298 -17.84 -15.59 1.27
C PHE A 298 -16.91 -16.50 2.07
N VAL A 299 -15.61 -16.20 2.08
CA VAL A 299 -14.62 -17.03 2.77
C VAL A 299 -13.72 -16.23 3.70
N ASN A 300 -13.56 -16.71 4.94
CA ASN A 300 -12.69 -16.08 5.93
C ASN A 300 -13.03 -14.60 6.17
N ASN A 301 -14.32 -14.24 6.24
CA ASN A 301 -14.73 -12.89 6.60
C ASN A 301 -15.18 -12.83 8.08
N THR A 302 -15.06 -11.65 8.68
CA THR A 302 -15.61 -11.38 10.02
C THR A 302 -16.78 -10.42 9.91
N PHE A 303 -17.99 -10.89 10.26
CA PHE A 303 -19.22 -10.11 10.25
C PHE A 303 -19.59 -9.68 11.67
N LEU A 304 -19.51 -8.38 11.93
CA LEU A 304 -20.08 -7.74 13.12
C LEU A 304 -21.47 -7.21 12.75
N CYS A 305 -22.50 -7.92 13.21
CA CYS A 305 -23.86 -7.79 12.71
C CYS A 305 -24.70 -6.80 13.52
N GLY A 306 -25.59 -6.08 12.81
CA GLY A 306 -26.68 -5.32 13.41
C GLY A 306 -27.83 -6.21 13.89
N SER A 307 -28.99 -5.61 14.15
CA SER A 307 -30.17 -6.36 14.62
C SER A 307 -30.96 -7.09 13.54
N SER A 308 -30.74 -6.77 12.25
CA SER A 308 -31.31 -7.52 11.12
C SER A 308 -30.47 -8.76 10.79
N ALA A 309 -30.89 -9.53 9.79
CA ALA A 309 -30.09 -10.66 9.33
C ALA A 309 -28.75 -10.19 8.73
N ALA A 310 -27.70 -11.00 8.87
CA ALA A 310 -26.41 -10.72 8.26
C ALA A 310 -26.54 -10.66 6.74
N PHE A 311 -27.19 -11.68 6.16
CA PHE A 311 -27.46 -11.80 4.74
C PHE A 311 -28.95 -11.62 4.43
N ARG A 312 -29.23 -10.70 3.51
CA ARG A 312 -30.50 -10.66 2.79
C ARG A 312 -30.30 -11.25 1.40
N ILE A 313 -30.85 -12.44 1.18
CA ILE A 313 -30.85 -13.10 -0.12
C ILE A 313 -32.17 -12.71 -0.79
N PHE A 314 -32.08 -12.04 -1.92
CA PHE A 314 -33.19 -11.33 -2.53
C PHE A 314 -33.23 -11.61 -4.02
N ASP A 315 -34.39 -11.92 -4.59
CA ASP A 315 -34.57 -12.18 -6.03
C ASP A 315 -33.56 -13.21 -6.59
N GLY A 316 -33.28 -13.15 -7.90
CA GLY A 316 -32.60 -14.13 -8.72
C GLY A 316 -31.19 -14.47 -8.25
N ILE A 317 -30.98 -15.72 -7.84
CA ILE A 317 -29.71 -16.26 -7.35
C ILE A 317 -29.48 -17.70 -7.86
N GLU A 318 -28.26 -18.00 -8.30
CA GLU A 318 -27.87 -19.37 -8.70
C GLU A 318 -27.33 -20.15 -7.51
N SER A 319 -26.33 -19.62 -6.79
CA SER A 319 -25.75 -20.28 -5.62
C SER A 319 -25.09 -19.32 -4.64
N ILE A 320 -24.99 -19.74 -3.37
CA ILE A 320 -24.19 -19.05 -2.37
C ILE A 320 -23.43 -20.03 -1.48
N GLU A 321 -22.17 -19.72 -1.23
CA GLU A 321 -21.30 -20.50 -0.34
C GLU A 321 -20.64 -19.62 0.72
N MET A 322 -20.60 -20.11 1.96
CA MET A 322 -20.05 -19.37 3.11
C MET A 322 -19.15 -20.28 3.94
N HIS A 323 -17.84 -20.03 3.95
CA HIS A 323 -16.86 -20.86 4.65
C HIS A 323 -15.96 -20.06 5.58
N ASN A 324 -15.59 -20.62 6.73
CA ASN A 324 -14.63 -20.01 7.66
C ASN A 324 -15.01 -18.58 8.10
N ASN A 325 -16.29 -18.20 8.08
CA ASN A 325 -16.69 -16.85 8.47
C ASN A 325 -17.07 -16.77 9.95
N VAL A 326 -16.89 -15.60 10.56
CA VAL A 326 -17.37 -15.30 11.91
C VAL A 326 -18.64 -14.46 11.86
N PHE A 327 -19.67 -14.86 12.60
CA PHE A 327 -20.93 -14.13 12.74
C PHE A 327 -21.17 -13.74 14.20
N HIS A 328 -20.86 -12.49 14.54
CA HIS A 328 -20.96 -11.98 15.90
C HIS A 328 -21.84 -10.72 15.98
N ARG A 329 -22.45 -10.50 17.14
CA ARG A 329 -23.13 -9.26 17.51
C ARG A 329 -22.97 -9.04 19.00
N GLU A 330 -22.52 -7.85 19.39
CA GLU A 330 -22.40 -7.50 20.79
C GLU A 330 -23.78 -7.36 21.45
N GLY A 331 -23.96 -8.02 22.60
CA GLY A 331 -25.17 -7.89 23.42
C GLY A 331 -26.48 -8.41 22.81
N GLY A 332 -26.45 -9.18 21.70
CA GLY A 332 -27.67 -9.65 21.06
C GLY A 332 -27.49 -10.87 20.16
N ALA A 333 -28.60 -11.52 19.81
CA ALA A 333 -28.60 -12.66 18.89
C ALA A 333 -28.32 -12.23 17.45
N VAL A 334 -27.76 -13.16 16.67
CA VAL A 334 -27.54 -13.03 15.23
C VAL A 334 -28.65 -13.78 14.47
N THR A 335 -29.17 -13.17 13.41
CA THR A 335 -29.90 -13.92 12.37
C THR A 335 -28.97 -14.02 11.18
N VAL A 336 -28.67 -15.23 10.70
CA VAL A 336 -27.63 -15.38 9.67
C VAL A 336 -28.20 -15.02 8.29
N THR A 337 -29.29 -15.65 7.87
CA THR A 337 -29.90 -15.39 6.57
C THR A 337 -31.36 -14.97 6.65
N ARG A 338 -31.80 -14.26 5.62
CA ARG A 338 -33.20 -14.08 5.26
C ARG A 338 -33.35 -14.45 3.79
N THR A 339 -34.19 -15.45 3.51
CA THR A 339 -34.40 -16.02 2.16
C THR A 339 -35.83 -15.87 1.67
N ALA A 340 -36.70 -15.17 2.42
CA ALA A 340 -38.13 -15.07 2.10
C ALA A 340 -38.39 -14.42 0.73
N GLU A 341 -37.45 -13.60 0.25
CA GLU A 341 -37.49 -12.93 -1.04
C GLU A 341 -36.60 -13.59 -2.11
N ALA A 342 -35.90 -14.68 -1.78
CA ALA A 342 -34.98 -15.33 -2.71
C ALA A 342 -35.73 -16.05 -3.85
N SER A 343 -35.27 -15.86 -5.08
CA SER A 343 -35.73 -16.57 -6.27
C SER A 343 -34.58 -17.40 -6.83
N TRP A 344 -34.59 -18.71 -6.56
CA TRP A 344 -33.49 -19.59 -6.97
C TRP A 344 -33.64 -20.08 -8.39
N VAL A 345 -32.57 -20.02 -9.19
CA VAL A 345 -32.52 -20.53 -10.57
C VAL A 345 -32.92 -22.01 -10.64
N ALA A 346 -32.43 -22.81 -9.69
CA ALA A 346 -32.60 -24.26 -9.69
C ALA A 346 -32.79 -24.82 -8.26
N GLY A 347 -33.71 -24.20 -7.50
CA GLY A 347 -33.94 -24.54 -6.09
C GLY A 347 -32.82 -24.03 -5.18
N GLU A 348 -33.01 -24.16 -3.86
CA GLU A 348 -32.07 -23.58 -2.89
C GLU A 348 -30.68 -24.21 -2.96
N GLN A 349 -29.68 -23.42 -3.39
CA GLN A 349 -28.27 -23.82 -3.52
C GLN A 349 -27.41 -23.05 -2.52
N ILE A 350 -27.46 -23.46 -1.26
CA ILE A 350 -26.62 -22.93 -0.19
C ILE A 350 -25.61 -23.99 0.24
N ALA A 351 -24.33 -23.61 0.34
CA ALA A 351 -23.29 -24.41 0.98
C ALA A 351 -22.55 -23.60 2.04
N GLY A 352 -21.84 -24.31 2.91
CA GLY A 352 -20.95 -23.68 3.85
C GLY A 352 -20.29 -24.68 4.77
N SER A 353 -19.14 -24.30 5.31
CA SER A 353 -18.45 -25.12 6.28
C SER A 353 -17.58 -24.31 7.22
N ARG A 354 -17.41 -24.81 8.45
CA ARG A 354 -16.51 -24.25 9.46
C ARG A 354 -16.73 -22.74 9.71
N ASN A 355 -17.97 -22.27 9.64
CA ASN A 355 -18.30 -20.91 10.13
C ASN A 355 -18.39 -20.92 11.65
N TRP A 356 -18.03 -19.82 12.30
CA TRP A 356 -18.34 -19.59 13.71
C TRP A 356 -19.59 -18.72 13.85
N VAL A 357 -20.52 -19.15 14.69
CA VAL A 357 -21.82 -18.48 14.87
C VAL A 357 -22.14 -18.32 16.35
N LEU A 358 -22.63 -17.13 16.72
CA LEU A 358 -23.11 -16.86 18.07
C LEU A 358 -24.19 -17.85 18.51
N SER A 359 -24.06 -18.39 19.72
CA SER A 359 -25.02 -19.32 20.32
C SER A 359 -26.40 -18.68 20.45
N GLY A 360 -27.43 -19.41 20.02
CA GLY A 360 -28.79 -18.88 19.93
C GLY A 360 -29.08 -18.10 18.65
N ALA A 361 -28.15 -18.07 17.68
CA ALA A 361 -28.43 -17.54 16.36
C ALA A 361 -29.60 -18.28 15.67
N SER A 362 -30.31 -17.56 14.81
CA SER A 362 -31.44 -18.06 14.05
C SER A 362 -31.18 -18.00 12.54
N ALA A 363 -31.98 -18.75 11.77
CA ALA A 363 -31.84 -18.85 10.32
C ALA A 363 -30.40 -19.18 9.85
N VAL A 364 -29.70 -20.02 10.62
CA VAL A 364 -28.43 -20.61 10.18
C VAL A 364 -28.76 -21.66 9.11
N PRO A 365 -28.16 -21.60 7.90
CA PRO A 365 -28.45 -22.56 6.85
C PRO A 365 -28.20 -24.00 7.30
N THR A 366 -29.16 -24.90 7.06
CA THR A 366 -29.09 -26.29 7.52
C THR A 366 -28.11 -27.13 6.71
N GLN A 367 -27.70 -26.64 5.54
CA GLN A 367 -26.71 -27.22 4.65
C GLN A 367 -25.27 -27.03 5.14
N TRP A 368 -25.03 -26.11 6.10
CA TRP A 368 -23.70 -25.87 6.60
C TRP A 368 -23.18 -27.06 7.41
N THR A 369 -21.89 -27.35 7.27
CA THR A 369 -21.22 -28.48 7.93
C THR A 369 -20.10 -28.00 8.86
N GLY A 370 -19.95 -28.63 10.02
CA GLY A 370 -18.88 -28.27 10.96
C GLY A 370 -18.94 -26.83 11.48
N THR A 371 -20.11 -26.19 11.48
CA THR A 371 -20.32 -24.87 12.09
C THR A 371 -20.00 -24.92 13.59
N VAL A 372 -19.15 -24.02 14.04
CA VAL A 372 -18.80 -23.85 15.45
C VAL A 372 -19.78 -22.88 16.09
N TYR A 373 -20.36 -23.25 17.24
CA TYR A 373 -21.25 -22.38 18.00
C TYR A 373 -20.60 -21.99 19.32
N GLY A 374 -20.60 -20.70 19.65
CA GLY A 374 -20.02 -20.20 20.90
C GLY A 374 -20.72 -18.94 21.40
N THR A 375 -20.51 -18.55 22.64
CA THR A 375 -21.06 -17.30 23.20
C THR A 375 -20.16 -16.10 22.93
N ASP A 376 -18.88 -16.35 22.65
CA ASP A 376 -17.85 -15.35 22.42
C ASP A 376 -16.86 -15.90 21.37
N PRO A 377 -16.57 -15.17 20.27
CA PRO A 377 -15.57 -15.57 19.29
C PRO A 377 -14.13 -15.45 19.83
N GLY A 378 -13.92 -14.81 20.99
CA GLY A 378 -12.61 -14.67 21.61
C GLY A 378 -11.69 -13.78 20.80
N PHE A 379 -12.14 -12.60 20.38
CA PHE A 379 -11.27 -11.60 19.76
C PHE A 379 -10.28 -11.02 20.78
N TRP A 380 -9.15 -10.50 20.30
CA TRP A 380 -8.10 -9.90 21.13
C TRP A 380 -8.62 -8.73 21.96
N ASP A 381 -9.25 -7.76 21.30
CA ASP A 381 -9.92 -6.64 21.95
C ASP A 381 -11.05 -6.10 21.07
N LEU A 382 -12.25 -6.63 21.25
CA LEU A 382 -13.43 -6.20 20.50
C LEU A 382 -13.75 -4.71 20.72
N ALA A 383 -13.50 -4.16 21.92
CA ALA A 383 -13.80 -2.77 22.22
C ALA A 383 -12.86 -1.81 21.48
N ALA A 384 -11.63 -2.24 21.21
CA ALA A 384 -10.65 -1.54 20.39
C ALA A 384 -10.74 -1.90 18.89
N ASN A 385 -11.74 -2.69 18.46
CA ASN A 385 -11.86 -3.25 17.11
C ASN A 385 -10.66 -4.12 16.67
N ASP A 386 -9.92 -4.71 17.61
CA ASP A 386 -8.90 -5.72 17.31
C ASP A 386 -9.55 -7.10 17.22
N LEU A 387 -9.92 -7.47 15.98
CA LEU A 387 -10.65 -8.70 15.67
C LEU A 387 -9.72 -9.88 15.37
N ARG A 388 -8.41 -9.76 15.65
CA ARG A 388 -7.53 -10.93 15.66
C ARG A 388 -8.06 -11.93 16.68
N PRO A 389 -8.05 -13.24 16.40
CA PRO A 389 -8.40 -14.21 17.42
C PRO A 389 -7.39 -14.12 18.56
N ALA A 390 -7.87 -13.93 19.79
CA ALA A 390 -7.07 -14.04 20.99
C ALA A 390 -6.64 -15.49 21.18
N ALA A 391 -5.55 -15.73 21.89
CA ALA A 391 -5.18 -17.11 22.15
C ALA A 391 -6.22 -17.83 23.05
N GLY A 392 -6.49 -19.10 22.73
CA GLY A 392 -7.63 -19.85 23.27
C GLY A 392 -8.99 -19.51 22.64
N SER A 393 -9.03 -18.63 21.63
CA SER A 393 -10.22 -18.38 20.83
C SER A 393 -10.74 -19.66 20.19
N PRO A 394 -12.07 -19.87 20.14
CA PRO A 394 -12.70 -20.97 19.40
C PRO A 394 -12.59 -20.83 17.87
N LEU A 395 -11.90 -19.81 17.37
CA LEU A 395 -11.65 -19.60 15.94
C LEU A 395 -10.35 -20.25 15.46
N LEU A 396 -9.41 -20.48 16.40
CA LEU A 396 -8.05 -20.92 16.09
C LEU A 396 -8.03 -22.33 15.53
N ASP A 397 -7.34 -22.56 14.42
CA ASP A 397 -7.17 -23.88 13.79
C ASP A 397 -8.49 -24.62 13.44
N GLU A 398 -9.63 -23.92 13.41
CA GLU A 398 -10.95 -24.55 13.25
C GLU A 398 -11.53 -24.41 11.83
N GLY A 399 -10.84 -23.71 10.93
CA GLY A 399 -11.27 -23.50 9.55
C GLY A 399 -11.11 -24.74 8.66
N THR A 400 -11.77 -24.72 7.50
CA THR A 400 -11.57 -25.70 6.43
C THR A 400 -10.47 -25.24 5.48
N SER A 401 -9.57 -26.16 5.13
CA SER A 401 -8.56 -25.97 4.07
C SER A 401 -9.08 -26.30 2.67
N ALA A 402 -10.33 -26.77 2.55
CA ALA A 402 -10.95 -27.13 1.29
C ALA A 402 -12.43 -26.67 1.26
N PRO A 403 -12.69 -25.36 1.18
CA PRO A 403 -14.05 -24.86 0.98
C PRO A 403 -14.62 -25.39 -0.34
N SER A 404 -15.88 -25.83 -0.30
CA SER A 404 -16.56 -26.43 -1.45
C SER A 404 -18.01 -25.98 -1.52
N GLY A 405 -18.39 -25.45 -2.68
CA GLY A 405 -19.76 -25.03 -2.97
C GLY A 405 -20.78 -26.15 -3.11
N PRO A 406 -22.04 -25.79 -3.44
CA PRO A 406 -23.09 -26.76 -3.69
C PRO A 406 -22.71 -27.71 -4.84
N PRO A 407 -22.97 -29.03 -4.73
CA PRO A 407 -22.66 -29.98 -5.79
C PRO A 407 -23.28 -29.59 -7.13
N GLY A 408 -22.45 -29.46 -8.17
CA GLY A 408 -22.89 -29.05 -9.51
C GLY A 408 -22.87 -27.54 -9.77
N TYR A 409 -22.54 -26.72 -8.76
CA TYR A 409 -22.48 -25.26 -8.85
C TYR A 409 -21.10 -24.72 -8.42
N PRO A 410 -20.01 -25.08 -9.12
CA PRO A 410 -18.68 -24.61 -8.74
C PRO A 410 -18.56 -23.10 -8.96
N PHE A 411 -17.93 -22.41 -8.01
CA PHE A 411 -17.53 -21.02 -8.17
C PHE A 411 -16.30 -20.93 -9.10
N PRO A 412 -16.24 -20.01 -10.07
CA PRO A 412 -15.14 -19.92 -11.02
C PRO A 412 -13.95 -19.16 -10.43
N ALA A 413 -12.75 -19.73 -10.56
CA ALA A 413 -11.49 -19.12 -10.12
C ALA A 413 -11.57 -18.47 -8.72
N PRO A 414 -11.94 -19.23 -7.67
CA PRO A 414 -12.03 -18.70 -6.31
C PRO A 414 -10.64 -18.40 -5.74
N LEU A 415 -10.54 -17.34 -4.94
CA LEU A 415 -9.37 -17.03 -4.13
C LEU A 415 -9.43 -17.83 -2.81
N PHE A 416 -8.41 -18.65 -2.58
CA PHE A 416 -8.20 -19.36 -1.32
C PHE A 416 -6.76 -19.92 -1.22
N PRO A 417 -6.12 -19.91 -0.03
CA PRO A 417 -6.53 -19.20 1.18
C PRO A 417 -6.35 -17.66 1.03
N PRO A 418 -6.96 -16.85 1.92
CA PRO A 418 -6.61 -15.44 2.04
C PRO A 418 -5.11 -15.26 2.28
N ALA A 419 -4.45 -14.38 1.50
CA ALA A 419 -3.00 -14.18 1.57
C ALA A 419 -2.57 -13.02 2.48
N LYS A 420 -3.50 -12.15 2.87
CA LYS A 420 -3.25 -10.88 3.57
C LYS A 420 -4.26 -10.67 4.69
N HIS A 421 -3.88 -9.92 5.72
CA HIS A 421 -4.82 -9.35 6.67
C HIS A 421 -5.50 -8.11 6.09
N PRO A 422 -6.78 -7.84 6.42
CA PRO A 422 -7.39 -6.56 6.13
C PRO A 422 -6.75 -5.44 6.96
N PRO A 423 -6.89 -4.17 6.54
CA PRO A 423 -6.48 -3.02 7.35
C PRO A 423 -7.26 -3.00 8.67
N MET A 424 -6.62 -2.60 9.77
CA MET A 424 -7.28 -2.45 11.08
C MET A 424 -7.70 -0.99 11.26
N HIS A 425 -8.93 -0.66 10.85
CA HIS A 425 -9.51 0.69 11.03
C HIS A 425 -8.73 1.87 10.42
N GLN A 426 -7.74 1.59 9.57
CA GLN A 426 -6.92 2.60 8.93
C GLN A 426 -6.29 2.03 7.65
N VAL A 427 -6.32 2.80 6.57
CA VAL A 427 -5.64 2.43 5.32
C VAL A 427 -4.13 2.38 5.53
N GLN A 428 -3.52 1.33 4.97
CA GLN A 428 -2.07 1.13 4.99
C GLN A 428 -1.42 1.76 3.75
N ALA A 429 -0.10 1.99 3.78
CA ALA A 429 0.60 2.44 2.59
C ALA A 429 0.57 1.34 1.50
N PRO A 430 0.56 1.72 0.21
CA PRO A 430 0.60 0.74 -0.87
C PRO A 430 1.77 -0.23 -0.74
N GLY A 431 1.47 -1.53 -0.84
CA GLY A 431 2.45 -2.60 -0.74
C GLY A 431 2.77 -3.06 0.69
N THR A 432 2.28 -2.38 1.73
CA THR A 432 2.59 -2.71 3.13
C THR A 432 1.56 -3.60 3.81
N ALA A 433 0.60 -4.16 3.05
CA ALA A 433 -0.40 -5.07 3.61
C ALA A 433 0.25 -6.30 4.24
N ALA A 434 -0.05 -6.52 5.52
CA ALA A 434 0.53 -7.60 6.32
C ALA A 434 0.17 -8.97 5.71
N PRO A 435 1.15 -9.88 5.54
CA PRO A 435 0.86 -11.26 5.13
C PRO A 435 -0.05 -11.93 6.16
N ARG A 436 -1.00 -12.75 5.70
CA ARG A 436 -1.68 -13.69 6.57
C ARG A 436 -0.68 -14.81 6.87
N PRO A 437 -0.26 -15.00 8.14
CA PRO A 437 0.68 -16.07 8.49
C PRO A 437 0.07 -17.44 8.21
N SER A 438 0.92 -18.44 7.98
CA SER A 438 0.52 -19.84 7.95
C SER A 438 0.93 -20.46 9.28
N ALA A 439 -0.04 -20.70 10.16
CA ALA A 439 0.20 -21.27 11.47
C ALA A 439 -0.89 -22.32 11.76
N GLY A 440 -0.54 -23.59 11.61
CA GLY A 440 -1.50 -24.68 11.80
C GLY A 440 -2.55 -24.79 10.70
N ASP A 441 -3.75 -25.22 11.07
CA ASP A 441 -4.92 -25.20 10.19
C ASP A 441 -5.45 -23.77 10.12
N ILE A 442 -6.08 -23.38 9.00
CA ILE A 442 -6.51 -21.98 8.83
C ILE A 442 -7.51 -21.57 9.91
N ASP A 443 -7.33 -20.40 10.50
CA ASP A 443 -8.27 -19.84 11.47
C ASP A 443 -9.61 -19.46 10.82
N ILE A 444 -10.70 -19.49 11.59
CA ILE A 444 -11.99 -18.93 11.18
C ILE A 444 -11.92 -17.39 11.28
N GLY A 445 -12.33 -16.69 10.22
CA GLY A 445 -12.43 -15.21 10.18
C GLY A 445 -11.34 -14.52 9.39
N ALA A 446 -11.37 -13.18 9.43
CA ALA A 446 -10.55 -12.31 8.58
C ALA A 446 -9.06 -12.26 8.94
N PHE A 447 -8.70 -12.68 10.17
CA PHE A 447 -7.34 -12.65 10.69
C PHE A 447 -6.85 -14.07 11.04
N GLU A 448 -5.53 -14.24 11.09
CA GLU A 448 -4.84 -15.43 11.58
C GLU A 448 -3.92 -15.04 12.75
N LEU A 449 -3.81 -15.91 13.75
CA LEU A 449 -2.83 -15.77 14.83
C LEU A 449 -1.61 -16.69 14.57
N ALA A 450 -0.43 -16.09 14.34
CA ALA A 450 0.82 -16.85 14.18
C ALA A 450 1.40 -17.42 15.50
N GLY A 451 0.84 -17.01 16.64
CA GLY A 451 1.35 -17.28 17.98
C GLY A 451 2.61 -16.51 18.37
N TRP A 452 3.39 -15.97 17.42
CA TRP A 452 4.61 -15.19 17.67
C TRP A 452 4.86 -14.10 16.60
N SER A 453 5.43 -12.98 17.02
CA SER A 453 5.86 -11.87 16.16
C SER A 453 7.32 -11.46 16.41
N VAL A 454 7.95 -10.88 15.38
CA VAL A 454 9.36 -10.44 15.43
C VAL A 454 9.46 -9.11 16.18
N VAL A 455 10.43 -8.99 17.10
CA VAL A 455 10.76 -7.72 17.75
C VAL A 455 12.04 -7.13 17.18
N SER A 456 13.15 -7.88 17.23
CA SER A 456 14.47 -7.43 16.73
C SER A 456 15.47 -8.59 16.63
N ILE A 457 16.68 -8.31 16.14
CA ILE A 457 17.80 -9.24 16.13
C ILE A 457 19.11 -8.53 16.53
N ALA A 458 19.81 -9.09 17.52
CA ALA A 458 21.15 -8.66 17.89
C ALA A 458 22.20 -9.51 17.17
N VAL A 459 23.19 -8.86 16.55
CA VAL A 459 24.33 -9.48 15.86
C VAL A 459 25.61 -8.85 16.37
N ASP A 460 26.63 -9.67 16.64
CA ASP A 460 27.94 -9.20 17.11
C ASP A 460 27.91 -8.33 18.38
N GLU A 461 27.00 -8.62 19.30
CA GLU A 461 27.06 -8.06 20.66
C GLU A 461 27.90 -8.97 21.59
N ALA A 462 28.31 -10.16 21.10
CA ALA A 462 29.17 -11.11 21.81
C ALA A 462 29.91 -12.04 20.83
N SER A 463 31.17 -12.34 21.13
CA SER A 463 31.95 -13.29 20.31
C SER A 463 31.50 -14.74 20.53
N HIS A 464 31.59 -15.58 19.49
CA HIS A 464 31.36 -17.02 19.63
C HIS A 464 32.44 -17.67 20.52
N THR A 465 33.71 -17.36 20.23
CA THR A 465 34.87 -17.72 21.06
C THR A 465 35.63 -16.46 21.50
N PRO A 466 36.38 -16.50 22.62
CA PRO A 466 37.09 -15.32 23.09
C PRO A 466 38.04 -14.73 22.03
N GLY A 467 37.79 -13.48 21.65
CA GLY A 467 38.59 -12.76 20.66
C GLY A 467 38.29 -13.09 19.20
N SER A 468 37.19 -13.79 18.90
CA SER A 468 36.76 -14.04 17.51
C SER A 468 35.92 -12.93 16.88
N SER A 469 35.58 -11.88 17.63
CA SER A 469 35.04 -10.63 17.11
C SER A 469 35.37 -9.48 18.05
N ASP A 470 35.19 -8.25 17.57
CA ASP A 470 35.38 -7.04 18.38
C ASP A 470 34.11 -6.53 19.09
N GLN A 471 32.96 -7.18 18.86
CA GLN A 471 31.69 -6.99 19.59
C GLN A 471 31.12 -5.58 19.42
N ASN A 472 31.08 -5.11 18.18
CA ASN A 472 30.70 -3.74 17.85
C ASN A 472 29.25 -3.62 17.33
N GLY A 473 28.54 -4.74 17.22
CA GLY A 473 27.16 -4.80 16.72
C GLY A 473 27.05 -4.98 15.20
N VAL A 474 28.17 -5.21 14.49
CA VAL A 474 28.26 -5.41 13.05
C VAL A 474 29.10 -6.66 12.77
N LEU A 475 28.62 -7.57 11.92
CA LEU A 475 29.42 -8.73 11.52
C LEU A 475 30.44 -8.34 10.47
N GLU A 476 31.72 -8.64 10.67
CA GLU A 476 32.74 -8.42 9.65
C GLU A 476 33.42 -9.67 9.09
N PRO A 477 34.10 -9.55 7.93
CA PRO A 477 34.92 -10.62 7.41
C PRO A 477 36.03 -11.05 8.37
N GLY A 478 36.08 -12.36 8.63
CA GLY A 478 37.04 -12.99 9.54
C GLY A 478 36.49 -13.27 10.94
N GLU A 479 35.29 -12.80 11.25
CA GLU A 479 34.73 -12.92 12.59
C GLU A 479 33.87 -14.17 12.81
N GLN A 480 33.71 -14.51 14.08
CA GLN A 480 32.74 -15.48 14.57
C GLN A 480 31.95 -14.86 15.73
N VAL A 481 30.67 -14.66 15.50
CA VAL A 481 29.80 -13.82 16.34
C VAL A 481 28.61 -14.62 16.86
N ARG A 482 28.01 -14.14 17.94
CA ARG A 482 26.70 -14.60 18.41
C ARG A 482 25.59 -13.78 17.76
N VAL A 483 24.46 -14.44 17.53
CA VAL A 483 23.25 -13.87 16.97
C VAL A 483 22.07 -14.24 17.88
N ALA A 484 21.32 -13.24 18.30
CA ALA A 484 20.24 -13.39 19.27
C ALA A 484 18.99 -12.63 18.81
N PRO A 485 18.03 -13.32 18.18
CA PRO A 485 16.70 -12.77 17.94
C PRO A 485 15.93 -12.45 19.22
N LEU A 486 14.95 -11.56 19.10
CA LEU A 486 13.96 -11.24 20.12
C LEU A 486 12.56 -11.44 19.53
N TRP A 487 11.74 -12.24 20.21
CA TRP A 487 10.41 -12.66 19.75
C TRP A 487 9.33 -12.22 20.73
N HIS A 488 8.17 -11.78 20.25
CA HIS A 488 7.00 -11.48 21.07
C HIS A 488 6.03 -12.66 21.09
N ASN A 489 5.60 -13.08 22.27
CA ASN A 489 4.67 -14.19 22.44
C ASN A 489 3.21 -13.73 22.32
N ASP A 490 2.61 -13.92 21.16
CA ASP A 490 1.20 -13.60 20.90
C ASP A 490 0.22 -14.69 21.41
N THR A 491 0.71 -15.73 22.10
CA THR A 491 -0.14 -16.78 22.72
C THR A 491 -0.65 -16.39 24.12
N THR A 492 -1.60 -17.16 24.67
CA THR A 492 -2.17 -16.96 26.03
C THR A 492 -1.39 -17.69 27.11
N GLY A 493 -0.43 -18.53 26.72
CA GLY A 493 0.31 -19.38 27.63
C GLY A 493 1.73 -18.90 27.84
N VAL A 494 2.32 -19.31 28.96
CA VAL A 494 3.77 -19.34 29.06
C VAL A 494 4.28 -20.43 28.13
N VAL A 495 5.12 -20.08 27.16
CA VAL A 495 5.65 -21.04 26.18
C VAL A 495 7.15 -21.22 26.40
N ALA A 496 7.59 -22.47 26.50
CA ALA A 496 9.00 -22.81 26.40
C ALA A 496 9.42 -22.77 24.93
N LEU A 497 10.31 -21.85 24.59
CA LEU A 497 10.67 -21.55 23.21
C LEU A 497 12.15 -21.88 22.96
N THR A 498 12.41 -22.68 21.93
CA THR A 498 13.75 -22.89 21.37
C THR A 498 13.71 -22.60 19.88
N GLY A 499 14.86 -22.38 19.24
CA GLY A 499 14.93 -22.22 17.79
C GLY A 499 16.11 -22.97 17.18
N VAL A 500 15.98 -23.26 15.88
CA VAL A 500 17.01 -23.89 15.06
C VAL A 500 17.32 -23.01 13.86
N ALA A 501 18.56 -22.55 13.74
CA ALA A 501 19.07 -21.84 12.57
C ALA A 501 19.59 -22.81 11.51
N SER A 502 19.45 -22.44 10.24
CA SER A 502 19.89 -23.22 9.09
C SER A 502 20.17 -22.30 7.90
N ALA A 503 20.75 -22.87 6.83
CA ALA A 503 20.91 -22.19 5.53
C ALA A 503 21.64 -20.83 5.57
N PHE A 504 22.61 -20.64 6.47
CA PHE A 504 23.40 -19.41 6.48
C PHE A 504 24.23 -19.26 5.20
N GLY A 505 24.03 -18.18 4.44
CA GLY A 505 24.68 -17.95 3.15
C GLY A 505 24.52 -16.54 2.59
N GLY A 506 25.19 -16.25 1.49
CA GLY A 506 25.14 -14.95 0.79
C GLY A 506 25.89 -15.00 -0.55
N PRO A 507 26.20 -13.82 -1.15
CA PRO A 507 27.00 -13.70 -2.37
C PRO A 507 28.29 -14.53 -2.37
N GLY A 508 28.70 -15.01 -3.56
CA GLY A 508 29.91 -15.81 -3.73
C GLY A 508 31.19 -15.03 -3.42
N GLY A 509 32.23 -15.74 -2.99
CA GLY A 509 33.55 -15.18 -2.67
C GLY A 509 33.94 -15.29 -1.19
N ALA A 510 32.95 -15.33 -0.30
CA ALA A 510 33.11 -15.64 1.11
C ALA A 510 32.53 -17.03 1.46
N ILE A 511 33.03 -17.61 2.55
CA ILE A 511 32.51 -18.83 3.17
C ILE A 511 31.71 -18.43 4.41
N TYR A 512 30.45 -18.84 4.42
CA TYR A 512 29.49 -18.63 5.50
C TYR A 512 29.38 -19.91 6.31
N THR A 513 29.58 -19.82 7.62
CA THR A 513 29.58 -20.99 8.50
C THR A 513 28.57 -20.80 9.61
N LEU A 514 27.59 -21.71 9.71
CA LEU A 514 26.77 -21.81 10.91
C LEU A 514 27.54 -22.62 11.96
N LEU A 515 28.04 -21.94 12.99
CA LEU A 515 28.91 -22.50 14.03
C LEU A 515 28.08 -23.15 15.15
N ASP A 516 26.97 -22.51 15.52
CA ASP A 516 25.94 -23.06 16.41
C ASP A 516 24.56 -22.69 15.87
N GLY A 517 23.74 -23.70 15.67
CA GLY A 517 22.44 -23.58 15.05
C GLY A 517 21.28 -23.73 16.03
N ILE A 518 21.50 -23.73 17.34
CA ILE A 518 20.45 -23.94 18.33
C ILE A 518 20.37 -22.74 19.27
N ALA A 519 19.16 -22.24 19.54
CA ALA A 519 18.90 -21.20 20.53
C ALA A 519 17.84 -21.63 21.56
N ASP A 520 18.01 -21.21 22.81
CA ASP A 520 17.02 -21.39 23.89
C ASP A 520 16.58 -20.01 24.40
N TYR A 521 15.28 -19.74 24.28
CA TYR A 521 14.62 -18.51 24.71
C TYR A 521 13.96 -18.69 26.09
N GLY A 522 14.08 -19.87 26.70
CA GLY A 522 13.51 -20.20 27.98
C GLY A 522 11.98 -20.21 27.92
N THR A 523 11.35 -19.76 28.99
CA THR A 523 9.89 -19.62 29.06
C THR A 523 9.49 -18.17 28.88
N VAL A 524 8.71 -17.88 27.85
CA VAL A 524 8.21 -16.52 27.56
C VAL A 524 6.74 -16.45 27.98
N ALA A 525 6.39 -15.46 28.79
CA ALA A 525 5.00 -15.25 29.20
C ALA A 525 4.13 -14.76 28.03
N ALA A 526 2.81 -14.94 28.14
CA ALA A 526 1.86 -14.37 27.19
C ALA A 526 2.00 -12.85 27.12
N GLY A 527 2.05 -12.29 25.90
CA GLY A 527 2.20 -10.85 25.65
C GLY A 527 3.55 -10.28 26.08
N ALA A 528 4.57 -11.12 26.27
CA ALA A 528 5.93 -10.70 26.65
C ALA A 528 6.94 -10.98 25.54
N ASP A 529 8.03 -10.22 25.55
CA ASP A 529 9.18 -10.46 24.67
C ASP A 529 10.11 -11.50 25.29
N GLY A 530 10.57 -12.43 24.46
CA GLY A 530 11.47 -13.51 24.80
C GLY A 530 12.78 -13.41 24.03
N GLY A 531 13.84 -12.98 24.71
CA GLY A 531 15.19 -13.00 24.18
C GLY A 531 15.89 -14.32 24.48
N CYS A 532 16.97 -14.62 23.76
CA CYS A 532 17.75 -15.83 24.00
C CYS A 532 18.36 -15.80 25.43
N VAL A 533 17.99 -16.78 26.26
CA VAL A 533 18.48 -16.91 27.65
C VAL A 533 19.67 -17.85 27.77
N ALA A 534 19.84 -18.76 26.81
CA ALA A 534 20.97 -19.67 26.73
C ALA A 534 21.26 -20.09 25.28
N ASN A 535 22.55 -20.30 24.98
CA ASN A 535 23.03 -20.75 23.68
C ASN A 535 22.53 -19.89 22.51
N PRO A 536 22.82 -18.58 22.41
CA PRO A 536 22.47 -17.85 21.20
C PRO A 536 23.18 -18.47 19.98
N TYR A 537 22.55 -18.36 18.81
CA TYR A 537 23.13 -18.84 17.56
C TYR A 537 24.53 -18.29 17.37
N ALA A 538 25.35 -19.01 16.60
CA ALA A 538 26.67 -18.52 16.23
C ALA A 538 26.91 -18.70 14.74
N ILE A 539 27.38 -17.63 14.11
CA ILE A 539 27.74 -17.61 12.69
C ILE A 539 29.18 -17.12 12.54
N GLY A 540 29.84 -17.58 11.49
CA GLY A 540 31.20 -17.20 11.16
C GLY A 540 31.36 -16.88 9.69
N LEU A 541 32.22 -15.93 9.40
CA LEU A 541 32.46 -15.44 8.06
C LEU A 541 33.96 -15.46 7.74
N SER A 542 34.35 -16.11 6.64
CA SER A 542 35.75 -16.07 6.20
C SER A 542 36.13 -14.67 5.69
N THR A 543 37.40 -14.28 5.80
CA THR A 543 37.94 -13.11 5.09
C THR A 543 38.09 -13.43 3.59
N PRO A 544 37.25 -12.89 2.69
CA PRO A 544 37.37 -13.16 1.26
C PRO A 544 38.60 -12.43 0.70
N THR A 545 39.20 -12.96 -0.38
CA THR A 545 40.31 -12.27 -1.06
C THR A 545 39.89 -10.97 -1.74
N THR A 546 38.62 -10.87 -2.10
CA THR A 546 37.98 -9.72 -2.74
C THR A 546 36.59 -9.56 -2.12
N ARG A 547 36.24 -8.34 -1.67
CA ARG A 547 34.90 -8.04 -1.16
C ARG A 547 33.86 -8.38 -2.25
N PRO A 548 32.83 -9.19 -1.97
CA PRO A 548 31.87 -9.64 -2.99
C PRO A 548 31.11 -8.50 -3.68
N ALA A 549 30.76 -7.47 -2.92
CA ALA A 549 30.08 -6.27 -3.40
C ALA A 549 30.36 -5.11 -2.42
N PRO A 550 30.25 -3.83 -2.85
CA PRO A 550 30.40 -2.69 -1.95
C PRO A 550 29.48 -2.82 -0.73
N HIS A 551 28.19 -3.07 -0.98
CA HIS A 551 27.16 -3.45 -0.02
C HIS A 551 26.92 -4.95 -0.08
N TRP A 552 26.93 -5.65 1.05
CA TRP A 552 26.86 -7.11 1.10
C TRP A 552 26.12 -7.62 2.35
N ASP A 553 25.10 -8.44 2.11
CA ASP A 553 24.31 -9.08 3.15
C ASP A 553 24.40 -10.60 3.07
N ALA A 554 24.19 -11.25 4.22
CA ALA A 554 24.01 -12.68 4.38
C ALA A 554 22.63 -12.97 4.98
N THR A 555 22.11 -14.17 4.78
CA THR A 555 20.83 -14.59 5.37
C THR A 555 20.94 -15.96 6.02
N PHE A 556 20.12 -16.22 7.04
CA PHE A 556 19.88 -17.55 7.59
C PHE A 556 18.40 -17.74 7.90
N VAL A 557 17.96 -19.00 7.99
CA VAL A 557 16.58 -19.38 8.31
C VAL A 557 16.51 -19.90 9.74
N GLU A 558 15.71 -19.26 10.58
CA GLU A 558 15.32 -19.74 11.90
C GLU A 558 13.99 -20.50 11.84
N THR A 559 13.91 -21.63 12.54
CA THR A 559 12.68 -22.36 12.82
C THR A 559 12.50 -22.52 14.32
N LEU A 560 11.46 -21.90 14.88
CA LEU A 560 11.10 -22.02 16.30
C LEU A 560 10.51 -23.39 16.62
N SER A 561 10.59 -23.82 17.89
CA SER A 561 9.97 -25.06 18.39
C SER A 561 8.45 -25.10 18.23
N THR A 562 7.84 -23.92 18.07
CA THR A 562 6.42 -23.74 17.78
C THR A 562 6.08 -23.93 16.29
N GLY A 563 7.09 -24.05 15.41
CA GLY A 563 6.92 -24.21 13.96
C GLY A 563 7.00 -22.91 13.17
N VAL A 564 7.07 -21.74 13.82
CA VAL A 564 7.26 -20.45 13.15
C VAL A 564 8.62 -20.41 12.44
N VAL A 565 8.64 -19.96 11.19
CA VAL A 565 9.85 -19.85 10.36
C VAL A 565 10.10 -18.41 9.96
N LYS A 566 11.34 -17.93 10.12
CA LYS A 566 11.78 -16.58 9.72
C LYS A 566 13.14 -16.63 9.04
N THR A 567 13.25 -15.93 7.92
CA THR A 567 14.54 -15.63 7.29
C THR A 567 15.04 -14.29 7.82
N TRP A 568 16.23 -14.31 8.40
CA TRP A 568 16.93 -13.15 8.94
C TRP A 568 17.98 -12.66 7.96
N THR A 569 18.09 -11.34 7.82
CA THR A 569 19.15 -10.65 7.06
C THR A 569 20.19 -10.09 8.02
N VAL A 570 21.46 -10.40 7.74
CA VAL A 570 22.62 -9.94 8.49
C VAL A 570 23.53 -9.17 7.55
N HIS A 571 23.77 -7.91 7.88
CA HIS A 571 24.59 -7.01 7.08
C HIS A 571 26.07 -7.15 7.42
N ILE A 572 26.92 -7.12 6.41
CA ILE A 572 28.37 -7.35 6.56
C ILE A 572 29.15 -6.05 6.46
N GLY A 573 29.77 -5.66 7.59
CA GLY A 573 30.54 -4.42 7.74
C GLY A 573 31.92 -4.43 7.08
N ASP A 574 32.81 -3.58 7.58
CA ASP A 574 34.12 -3.27 6.98
C ASP A 574 33.95 -2.70 5.56
N SER A 575 32.96 -1.81 5.39
CA SER A 575 32.59 -1.26 4.08
C SER A 575 33.51 -0.12 3.64
N PHE A 576 33.97 0.71 4.59
CA PHE A 576 34.73 1.93 4.31
C PHE A 576 36.15 1.87 4.88
N ALA A 577 37.15 2.11 4.02
CA ALA A 577 38.57 2.01 4.39
C ALA A 577 39.05 3.12 5.35
N ASP A 578 38.29 4.21 5.49
CA ASP A 578 38.60 5.33 6.40
C ASP A 578 37.74 5.37 7.67
N VAL A 579 36.96 4.31 7.93
CA VAL A 579 36.18 4.14 9.16
C VAL A 579 36.68 2.90 9.90
N PRO A 580 37.60 3.04 10.86
CA PRO A 580 38.00 1.92 11.70
C PRO A 580 36.80 1.36 12.47
N ARG A 581 36.76 0.04 12.71
CA ARG A 581 35.70 -0.62 13.50
C ARG A 581 35.51 -0.04 14.91
N SER A 582 36.60 0.46 15.50
CA SER A 582 36.59 1.16 16.80
C SER A 582 36.06 2.60 16.73
N HIS A 583 35.64 3.09 15.57
CA HIS A 583 35.10 4.44 15.42
C HIS A 583 33.72 4.51 16.08
N TRP A 584 33.45 5.54 16.89
CA TRP A 584 32.22 5.65 17.68
C TRP A 584 30.93 5.65 16.85
N ALA A 585 31.00 6.10 15.60
CA ALA A 585 29.88 6.10 14.65
C ALA A 585 29.85 4.89 13.70
N TYR A 586 30.78 3.92 13.84
CA TYR A 586 30.98 2.85 12.87
C TYR A 586 29.68 2.09 12.54
N ARG A 587 28.99 1.57 13.56
CA ARG A 587 27.70 0.88 13.39
C ARG A 587 26.67 1.73 12.65
N PHE A 588 26.51 3.00 13.01
CA PHE A 588 25.53 3.89 12.38
C PHE A 588 25.88 4.20 10.92
N ILE A 589 27.17 4.32 10.61
CA ILE A 589 27.66 4.50 9.23
C ILE A 589 27.34 3.26 8.40
N GLU A 590 27.59 2.06 8.93
CA GLU A 590 27.18 0.82 8.28
C GLU A 590 25.65 0.75 8.15
N THR A 591 24.87 1.11 9.18
CA THR A 591 23.39 1.16 9.12
C THR A 591 22.89 1.99 7.95
N ILE A 592 23.31 3.24 7.83
CA ILE A 592 22.82 4.11 6.75
C ILE A 592 23.37 3.69 5.37
N PHE A 593 24.53 3.03 5.32
CA PHE A 593 25.05 2.48 4.07
C PHE A 593 24.24 1.26 3.62
N HIS A 594 23.91 0.37 4.55
CA HIS A 594 23.14 -0.84 4.28
C HIS A 594 21.64 -0.58 4.06
N ASN A 595 21.14 0.57 4.54
CA ASN A 595 19.85 1.13 4.14
C ASN A 595 19.93 1.98 2.85
N GLU A 596 21.08 1.96 2.16
CA GLU A 596 21.33 2.65 0.89
C GLU A 596 21.06 4.17 0.93
N VAL A 597 21.15 4.78 2.12
CA VAL A 597 21.01 6.23 2.35
C VAL A 597 22.26 6.98 1.88
N THR A 598 23.41 6.32 1.91
CA THR A 598 24.69 6.92 1.51
C THR A 598 25.50 5.98 0.62
N ALA A 599 26.29 6.55 -0.29
CA ALA A 599 27.33 5.84 -1.04
C ALA A 599 28.75 6.20 -0.57
N GLY A 600 28.88 6.96 0.53
CA GLY A 600 30.16 7.52 0.99
C GLY A 600 30.56 8.83 0.30
N CYS A 601 31.84 9.19 0.39
CA CYS A 601 32.44 10.41 -0.13
C CYS A 601 33.49 10.15 -1.24
N GLY A 602 33.82 8.89 -1.52
CA GLY A 602 34.83 8.53 -2.51
C GLY A 602 34.82 7.04 -2.82
N GLY A 603 35.31 6.69 -4.01
CA GLY A 603 35.39 5.31 -4.49
C GLY A 603 36.72 4.60 -4.17
N GLU A 604 36.85 3.39 -4.73
CA GLU A 604 37.88 2.36 -4.50
C GLU A 604 39.27 2.83 -3.99
N PRO A 605 39.66 2.50 -2.73
CA PRO A 605 38.81 1.85 -1.73
C PRO A 605 37.72 2.80 -1.24
N LEU A 606 36.50 2.28 -1.04
CA LEU A 606 35.36 3.08 -0.61
C LEU A 606 35.68 3.88 0.66
N ARG A 607 35.27 5.15 0.71
CA ARG A 607 35.49 6.05 1.86
C ARG A 607 34.21 6.74 2.27
N TYR A 608 34.03 6.95 3.58
CA TYR A 608 32.89 7.66 4.15
C TYR A 608 33.20 9.12 4.54
N CYS A 609 34.46 9.45 4.84
CA CYS A 609 34.91 10.74 5.34
C CYS A 609 34.21 11.17 6.65
N PRO A 610 34.28 10.38 7.74
CA PRO A 610 33.47 10.59 8.94
C PRO A 610 33.66 11.96 9.61
N GLY A 611 34.88 12.52 9.56
CA GLY A 611 35.21 13.83 10.14
C GLY A 611 34.95 15.03 9.23
N ALA A 612 34.47 14.84 8.00
CA ALA A 612 34.16 15.97 7.12
C ALA A 612 32.89 16.69 7.58
N THR A 613 32.88 18.02 7.46
CA THR A 613 31.70 18.85 7.72
C THR A 613 30.63 18.57 6.69
N LEU A 614 29.38 18.43 7.14
CA LEU A 614 28.24 18.19 6.27
C LEU A 614 27.71 19.53 5.71
N THR A 615 27.64 19.62 4.37
CA THR A 615 27.01 20.76 3.71
C THR A 615 25.49 20.64 3.72
N ARG A 616 24.79 21.77 3.59
CA ARG A 616 23.31 21.79 3.46
C ARG A 616 22.83 20.95 2.28
N ALA A 617 23.57 20.95 1.15
CA ALA A 617 23.25 20.10 0.00
C ALA A 617 23.35 18.60 0.31
N GLU A 618 24.42 18.16 0.97
CA GLU A 618 24.56 16.75 1.37
C GLU A 618 23.53 16.35 2.42
N MET A 619 23.22 17.23 3.37
CA MET A 619 22.17 17.01 4.36
C MET A 619 20.83 16.75 3.68
N ALA A 620 20.45 17.56 2.69
CA ALA A 620 19.19 17.37 1.96
C ALA A 620 19.09 15.98 1.31
N VAL A 621 20.19 15.50 0.72
CA VAL A 621 20.24 14.17 0.12
C VAL A 621 20.09 13.09 1.17
N LEU A 622 20.94 13.11 2.21
CA LEU A 622 20.94 12.04 3.22
C LEU A 622 19.64 11.99 4.01
N LEU A 623 19.07 13.15 4.37
CA LEU A 623 17.83 13.24 5.13
C LEU A 623 16.64 12.68 4.35
N LEU A 624 16.50 13.04 3.07
CA LEU A 624 15.38 12.55 2.26
C LEU A 624 15.55 11.08 1.85
N MET A 625 16.78 10.63 1.59
CA MET A 625 17.04 9.20 1.36
C MET A 625 16.69 8.36 2.60
N ALA A 626 17.01 8.83 3.80
CA ALA A 626 16.63 8.15 5.04
C ALA A 626 15.11 8.17 5.28
N LYS A 627 14.46 9.31 5.02
CA LYS A 627 13.02 9.49 5.23
C LYS A 627 12.15 8.66 4.27
N HIS A 628 12.54 8.59 2.99
CA HIS A 628 11.72 7.97 1.94
C HIS A 628 12.22 6.58 1.49
N GLY A 629 13.42 6.18 1.92
CA GLY A 629 14.03 4.91 1.57
C GLY A 629 14.89 4.94 0.31
N SER A 630 15.58 3.83 0.04
CA SER A 630 16.67 3.76 -0.93
C SER A 630 16.32 3.95 -2.40
N GLY A 631 15.04 3.79 -2.75
CA GLY A 631 14.52 4.02 -4.09
C GLY A 631 14.10 5.47 -4.35
N TYR A 632 14.27 6.37 -3.40
CA TYR A 632 13.77 7.73 -3.52
C TYR A 632 14.53 8.53 -4.59
N VAL A 633 13.78 9.00 -5.58
CA VAL A 633 14.27 9.88 -6.64
C VAL A 633 13.41 11.15 -6.60
N PRO A 634 13.93 12.29 -6.12
CA PRO A 634 13.17 13.53 -6.13
C PRO A 634 12.97 14.01 -7.59
N PRO A 635 11.95 14.85 -7.84
CA PRO A 635 11.81 15.52 -9.12
C PRO A 635 13.11 16.26 -9.54
N PRO A 636 13.41 16.35 -10.84
CA PRO A 636 14.54 17.13 -11.31
C PRO A 636 14.46 18.58 -10.84
N ALA A 637 15.60 19.16 -10.46
CA ALA A 637 15.66 20.55 -10.02
C ALA A 637 15.17 21.49 -11.14
N THR A 638 14.30 22.41 -10.79
CA THR A 638 13.83 23.45 -11.72
C THR A 638 14.86 24.57 -11.88
N GLY A 639 15.69 24.80 -10.86
CA GLY A 639 16.62 25.92 -10.80
C GLY A 639 15.93 27.27 -10.59
N LEU A 640 14.65 27.27 -10.20
CA LEU A 640 13.82 28.47 -10.04
C LEU A 640 13.49 28.79 -8.57
N VAL A 641 13.70 27.85 -7.66
CA VAL A 641 13.36 28.01 -6.22
C VAL A 641 14.37 28.90 -5.51
N PHE A 642 15.66 28.72 -5.80
CA PHE A 642 16.74 29.48 -5.19
C PHE A 642 17.71 29.98 -6.26
N GLY A 643 18.16 31.23 -6.13
CA GLY A 643 19.09 31.85 -7.09
C GLY A 643 20.48 31.22 -7.11
N ASP A 644 20.83 30.44 -6.08
CA ASP A 644 22.12 29.77 -5.91
C ASP A 644 22.06 28.24 -6.08
N VAL A 645 20.91 27.71 -6.51
CA VAL A 645 20.74 26.28 -6.84
C VAL A 645 20.29 26.18 -8.30
N PRO A 646 21.22 26.08 -9.27
CA PRO A 646 20.85 25.93 -10.67
C PRO A 646 20.20 24.56 -10.94
N ALA A 647 19.47 24.43 -12.05
CA ALA A 647 18.75 23.21 -12.43
C ALA A 647 19.65 21.98 -12.61
N ASP A 648 20.94 22.18 -12.88
CA ASP A 648 21.96 21.14 -13.02
C ASP A 648 22.78 20.91 -11.74
N HIS A 649 22.42 21.56 -10.62
CA HIS A 649 23.05 21.29 -9.33
C HIS A 649 22.79 19.83 -8.92
N TRP A 650 23.84 19.11 -8.55
CA TRP A 650 23.78 17.68 -8.24
C TRP A 650 22.78 17.32 -7.13
N ALA A 651 22.61 18.19 -6.13
CA ALA A 651 21.63 18.05 -5.05
C ALA A 651 20.33 18.83 -5.31
N GLY A 652 20.18 19.49 -6.46
CA GLY A 652 19.09 20.45 -6.70
C GLY A 652 17.71 19.83 -6.50
N GLY A 653 17.49 18.60 -7.01
CA GLY A 653 16.21 17.91 -6.84
C GLY A 653 15.90 17.61 -5.37
N PHE A 654 16.90 17.15 -4.61
CA PHE A 654 16.77 16.92 -3.17
C PHE A 654 16.55 18.21 -2.38
N ILE A 655 17.24 19.30 -2.75
CA ILE A 655 17.09 20.61 -2.11
C ILE A 655 15.68 21.15 -2.34
N GLU A 656 15.19 21.11 -3.59
CA GLU A 656 13.84 21.58 -3.92
C GLU A 656 12.78 20.70 -3.27
N ALA A 657 12.98 19.38 -3.19
CA ALA A 657 12.10 18.46 -2.46
C ALA A 657 12.08 18.73 -0.96
N LEU A 658 13.25 18.99 -0.34
CA LEU A 658 13.35 19.30 1.09
C LEU A 658 12.53 20.54 1.45
N VAL A 659 12.50 21.53 0.55
CA VAL A 659 11.70 22.75 0.73
C VAL A 659 10.23 22.52 0.41
N ALA A 660 9.92 21.70 -0.61
CA ALA A 660 8.54 21.30 -0.90
C ALA A 660 7.91 20.52 0.27
N GLU A 661 8.70 19.75 1.01
CA GLU A 661 8.24 19.06 2.23
C GLU A 661 8.11 19.98 3.45
N GLY A 662 8.42 21.28 3.30
CA GLY A 662 8.35 22.26 4.38
C GLY A 662 9.42 22.08 5.46
N ILE A 663 10.44 21.27 5.20
CA ILE A 663 11.52 20.98 6.14
C ILE A 663 12.51 22.16 6.20
N SER A 664 12.75 22.84 5.08
CA SER A 664 13.63 24.00 4.99
C SER A 664 12.97 25.17 4.26
N SER A 665 13.26 26.40 4.67
CA SER A 665 12.86 27.64 3.96
C SER A 665 14.03 28.34 3.26
N GLY A 666 15.23 27.77 3.31
CA GLY A 666 16.46 28.37 2.80
C GLY A 666 17.27 29.11 3.87
N CYS A 667 18.43 29.64 3.50
CA CYS A 667 19.30 30.40 4.41
C CYS A 667 19.01 31.90 4.40
N ALA A 668 18.40 32.41 3.32
CA ALA A 668 18.00 33.79 3.14
C ALA A 668 16.92 33.87 2.04
N PRO A 669 16.22 35.01 1.87
CA PRO A 669 15.25 35.15 0.79
C PRO A 669 15.85 34.79 -0.58
N ALA A 670 15.25 33.80 -1.24
CA ALA A 670 15.69 33.23 -2.52
C ALA A 670 17.11 32.61 -2.53
N MET A 671 17.68 32.23 -1.38
CA MET A 671 18.96 31.53 -1.28
C MET A 671 18.85 30.26 -0.41
N TYR A 672 19.44 29.15 -0.87
CA TYR A 672 19.53 27.93 -0.08
C TYR A 672 20.87 27.77 0.66
N CYS A 673 21.93 28.36 0.11
CA CYS A 673 23.31 28.21 0.54
C CYS A 673 23.79 26.74 0.53
N PRO A 674 23.75 26.02 -0.61
CA PRO A 674 24.00 24.58 -0.67
C PRO A 674 25.39 24.17 -0.15
N GLY A 675 26.38 25.03 -0.34
CA GLY A 675 27.76 24.79 0.11
C GLY A 675 28.05 25.18 1.57
N ASN A 676 27.09 25.79 2.28
CA ASN A 676 27.32 26.16 3.67
C ASN A 676 27.26 24.90 4.56
N PRO A 677 28.10 24.83 5.60
CA PRO A 677 27.97 23.81 6.63
C PRO A 677 26.66 24.01 7.41
N ILE A 678 26.12 22.92 7.96
CA ILE A 678 24.91 22.95 8.80
C ILE A 678 25.25 22.94 10.29
N THR A 679 24.56 23.78 11.06
CA THR A 679 24.67 23.80 12.53
C THR A 679 23.81 22.71 13.18
N ARG A 680 24.14 22.32 14.41
CA ARG A 680 23.35 21.35 15.19
C ARG A 680 21.94 21.86 15.50
N ALA A 681 21.77 23.18 15.70
CA ALA A 681 20.46 23.79 15.89
C ALA A 681 19.58 23.69 14.62
N GLU A 682 20.13 23.98 13.44
CA GLU A 682 19.41 23.77 12.17
C GLU A 682 19.08 22.29 11.95
N MET A 683 20.01 21.39 12.27
CA MET A 683 19.77 19.95 12.14
C MET A 683 18.62 19.47 13.03
N ALA A 684 18.51 19.96 14.27
CA ALA A 684 17.40 19.61 15.16
C ALA A 684 16.04 19.97 14.56
N VAL A 685 15.94 21.15 13.94
CA VAL A 685 14.74 21.56 13.22
C VAL A 685 14.49 20.63 12.04
N PHE A 686 15.49 20.37 11.20
CA PHE A 686 15.29 19.56 10.00
C PHE A 686 14.90 18.12 10.30
N LEU A 687 15.48 17.48 11.32
CA LEU A 687 15.12 16.11 11.71
C LEU A 687 13.68 16.03 12.21
N LEU A 688 13.27 16.89 13.15
CA LEU A 688 11.92 16.83 13.70
C LEU A 688 10.85 17.23 12.68
N MET A 689 11.15 18.19 11.80
CA MET A 689 10.24 18.56 10.72
C MET A 689 10.13 17.45 9.68
N ALA A 690 11.21 16.69 9.45
CA ALA A 690 11.20 15.53 8.58
C ALA A 690 10.41 14.35 9.19
N GLU A 691 10.51 14.14 10.50
CA GLU A 691 9.84 13.06 11.23
C GLU A 691 8.34 13.33 11.44
N HIS A 692 7.99 14.52 11.94
CA HIS A 692 6.62 14.86 12.36
C HIS A 692 5.84 15.67 11.32
N GLY A 693 6.50 16.15 10.26
CA GLY A 693 5.91 16.96 9.20
C GLY A 693 6.04 18.47 9.44
N SER A 694 5.72 19.27 8.41
CA SER A 694 6.02 20.70 8.40
C SER A 694 5.16 21.58 9.31
N ASP A 695 4.05 21.05 9.82
CA ASP A 695 3.16 21.75 10.75
C ASP A 695 3.46 21.40 12.21
N TYR A 696 4.53 20.64 12.45
CA TYR A 696 4.92 20.23 13.77
C TYR A 696 5.34 21.43 14.63
N VAL A 697 4.71 21.53 15.79
CA VAL A 697 5.04 22.51 16.82
C VAL A 697 5.46 21.74 18.07
N PRO A 698 6.78 21.68 18.38
CA PRO A 698 7.23 21.01 19.58
C PRO A 698 6.71 21.69 20.86
N PRO A 699 6.67 20.99 22.00
CA PRO A 699 6.44 21.61 23.29
C PRO A 699 7.40 22.78 23.54
N ALA A 700 6.91 23.83 24.20
CA ALA A 700 7.73 24.99 24.55
C ALA A 700 8.90 24.57 25.45
N SER A 701 10.10 25.04 25.09
CA SER A 701 11.33 24.74 25.82
C SER A 701 11.30 25.27 27.25
N THR A 702 11.96 24.51 28.12
CA THR A 702 12.14 24.84 29.53
C THR A 702 13.41 25.63 29.77
N GLY A 703 14.42 25.52 28.88
CA GLY A 703 15.76 26.06 29.07
C GLY A 703 16.55 25.33 30.16
N LEU A 704 16.11 24.13 30.55
CA LEU A 704 16.68 23.36 31.66
C LEU A 704 17.37 22.07 31.20
N VAL A 705 17.15 21.63 29.96
CA VAL A 705 17.71 20.36 29.44
C VAL A 705 19.21 20.52 29.13
N PHE A 706 19.59 21.61 28.47
CA PHE A 706 20.99 21.92 28.11
C PHE A 706 21.40 23.30 28.62
N GLY A 707 22.56 23.38 29.28
CA GLY A 707 23.05 24.61 29.90
C GLY A 707 23.49 25.69 28.91
N ASP A 708 23.67 25.36 27.64
CA ASP A 708 24.01 26.27 26.54
C ASP A 708 22.84 26.56 25.58
N VAL A 709 21.62 26.16 25.95
CA VAL A 709 20.40 26.46 25.20
C VAL A 709 19.46 27.28 26.09
N PRO A 710 19.52 28.62 26.03
CA PRO A 710 18.59 29.49 26.74
C PRO A 710 17.12 29.22 26.35
N ILE A 711 16.19 29.51 27.27
CA ILE A 711 14.74 29.35 27.04
C ILE A 711 14.21 30.18 25.85
N ASP A 712 14.92 31.24 25.46
CA ASP A 712 14.59 32.11 24.32
C ASP A 712 15.43 31.78 23.07
N HIS A 713 16.16 30.67 23.06
CA HIS A 713 16.88 30.20 21.87
C HIS A 713 15.88 29.83 20.76
N TRP A 714 16.13 30.29 19.54
CA TRP A 714 15.19 30.13 18.40
C TRP A 714 14.87 28.67 18.05
N ALA A 715 15.80 27.76 18.32
CA ALA A 715 15.62 26.31 18.14
C ALA A 715 15.38 25.56 19.47
N GLY A 716 15.17 26.27 20.59
CA GLY A 716 15.08 25.67 21.92
C GLY A 716 14.03 24.55 22.00
N ASP A 717 12.83 24.82 21.49
CA ASP A 717 11.70 23.87 21.48
C ASP A 717 12.05 22.58 20.72
N PHE A 718 12.65 22.73 19.53
CA PHE A 718 13.10 21.59 18.71
C PHE A 718 14.26 20.83 19.38
N ILE A 719 15.21 21.53 20.01
CA ILE A 719 16.36 20.88 20.64
C ILE A 719 15.92 20.05 21.85
N GLU A 720 15.07 20.59 22.71
CA GLU A 720 14.57 19.85 23.89
C GLU A 720 13.71 18.67 23.46
N GLN A 721 12.89 18.83 22.41
CA GLN A 721 12.10 17.72 21.87
C GLN A 721 12.97 16.62 21.25
N LEU A 722 14.02 16.99 20.50
CA LEU A 722 14.97 16.03 19.94
C LEU A 722 15.65 15.19 21.04
N ALA A 723 15.92 15.79 22.19
CA ALA A 723 16.43 15.08 23.36
C ALA A 723 15.35 14.23 24.06
N ALA A 724 14.10 14.72 24.13
CA ALA A 724 12.97 13.98 24.70
C ALA A 724 12.64 12.71 23.90
N GLU A 725 12.83 12.73 22.58
CA GLU A 725 12.69 11.57 21.68
C GLU A 725 13.92 10.65 21.71
N GLY A 726 14.95 10.99 22.48
CA GLY A 726 16.16 10.17 22.62
C GLY A 726 17.09 10.19 21.41
N ILE A 727 16.84 11.07 20.43
CA ILE A 727 17.66 11.21 19.22
C ILE A 727 19.04 11.82 19.54
N THR A 728 19.13 12.63 20.61
CA THR A 728 20.41 13.21 21.03
C THR A 728 20.57 13.26 22.55
N SER A 729 21.82 13.07 23.01
CA SER A 729 22.24 13.32 24.39
C SER A 729 23.09 14.60 24.54
N GLY A 730 23.27 15.35 23.44
CA GLY A 730 24.12 16.53 23.38
C GLY A 730 25.55 16.24 22.92
N CYS A 731 26.36 17.30 22.79
CA CYS A 731 27.78 17.23 22.40
C CYS A 731 28.71 16.90 23.59
N ALA A 732 28.25 17.16 24.80
CA ALA A 732 28.94 16.89 26.06
C ALA A 732 27.90 16.80 27.18
N PRO A 733 28.27 16.31 28.38
CA PRO A 733 27.34 16.31 29.50
C PRO A 733 26.77 17.71 29.72
N THR A 734 25.43 17.82 29.70
CA THR A 734 24.65 19.06 29.84
C THR A 734 24.76 20.10 28.72
N LEU A 735 25.44 19.82 27.59
CA LEU A 735 25.61 20.78 26.49
C LEU A 735 25.09 20.22 25.17
N PHE A 736 24.38 21.05 24.40
CA PHE A 736 23.92 20.69 23.05
C PHE A 736 24.87 21.15 21.94
N CYS A 737 25.62 22.23 22.15
CA CYS A 737 26.45 22.93 21.17
C CYS A 737 25.64 23.40 19.93
N PRO A 738 24.64 24.29 20.06
CA PRO A 738 23.73 24.64 18.96
C PRO A 738 24.43 25.20 17.72
N ASP A 739 25.50 25.98 17.90
CA ASP A 739 26.30 26.56 16.80
C ASP A 739 27.39 25.61 16.26
N GLY A 740 27.53 24.41 16.84
CA GLY A 740 28.47 23.40 16.36
C GLY A 740 28.12 22.92 14.96
N ILE A 741 29.12 22.72 14.11
CA ILE A 741 28.91 22.19 12.75
C ILE A 741 28.79 20.67 12.80
N VAL A 742 27.76 20.14 12.12
CA VAL A 742 27.52 18.70 12.03
C VAL A 742 28.54 18.04 11.09
N THR A 743 29.15 16.96 11.56
CA THR A 743 30.00 16.08 10.78
C THR A 743 29.20 14.96 10.11
N ARG A 744 29.75 14.33 9.07
CA ARG A 744 29.13 13.16 8.43
C ARG A 744 28.88 12.02 9.43
N ALA A 745 29.81 11.77 10.35
CA ALA A 745 29.63 10.77 11.40
C ALA A 745 28.42 11.06 12.32
N GLU A 746 28.24 12.31 12.76
CA GLU A 746 27.06 12.71 13.54
C GLU A 746 25.77 12.56 12.74
N MET A 747 25.80 12.85 11.43
CA MET A 747 24.63 12.66 10.56
C MET A 747 24.17 11.20 10.51
N ALA A 748 25.10 10.23 10.47
CA ALA A 748 24.74 8.82 10.49
C ALA A 748 23.97 8.44 11.77
N VAL A 749 24.41 8.96 12.93
CA VAL A 749 23.72 8.74 14.21
C VAL A 749 22.34 9.39 14.22
N PHE A 750 22.26 10.65 13.80
CA PHE A 750 21.00 11.38 13.76
C PHE A 750 19.96 10.67 12.89
N LEU A 751 20.31 10.29 11.66
CA LEU A 751 19.38 9.62 10.75
C LEU A 751 18.94 8.26 11.27
N SER A 752 19.87 7.47 11.81
CA SER A 752 19.54 6.14 12.33
C SER A 752 18.57 6.24 13.51
N ALA A 753 18.79 7.20 14.42
CA ALA A 753 17.93 7.40 15.58
C ALA A 753 16.56 7.99 15.19
N THR A 754 16.52 9.01 14.34
CA THR A 754 15.28 9.67 13.90
C THR A 754 14.34 8.74 13.15
N PHE A 755 14.85 7.90 12.25
CA PHE A 755 14.00 7.03 11.42
C PHE A 755 13.97 5.57 11.88
N GLY A 756 14.55 5.27 13.06
CA GLY A 756 14.61 3.91 13.58
C GLY A 756 15.28 2.93 12.60
N LEU A 757 16.30 3.36 11.86
CA LEU A 757 16.94 2.52 10.86
C LEU A 757 17.67 1.38 11.57
N GLU A 758 17.21 0.16 11.31
CA GLU A 758 17.86 -1.03 11.80
C GLU A 758 18.95 -1.47 10.82
N LEU A 759 20.05 -2.00 11.38
CA LEU A 759 21.03 -2.69 10.57
C LEU A 759 20.41 -4.02 10.14
N ASN A 760 20.17 -4.96 11.06
CA ASN A 760 19.73 -6.34 10.77
C ASN A 760 18.21 -6.53 11.01
N HIS A 761 17.52 -7.38 10.23
CA HIS A 761 16.06 -7.54 10.27
C HIS A 761 15.52 -8.90 9.75
#